data_AF-A0A6J1YV77-F1
#
_entry.id   AF-A0A6J1YV77-F1
#
_cell.length_a   1.000
_cell.length_b   1.000
_cell.length_c   1.000
_cell.angle_alpha   90.00
_cell.angle_beta   90.00
_cell.angle_gamma   90.00
#
_symmetry.space_group_name_H-M   'P 1'
#
loop_
_entity.id
_entity.type
_entity.pdbx_description
1 polymer ?
#
loop_
_entity_poly.entity_id
_entity_poly.type
_entity_poly.pdbx_seq_one_letter_code
_entity_poly.pdbx_strand_id
1 'polypeptide(L)'
;MLPPPSEQALGQLLARKEEEWRALRAHRCQLQEAALQDAHSQLHEAQGALRRLREDFVYNLQVLDERDRELERYDTAFAQARAREEARQAEVSELRVEAARLRRALASEARRLDDLQRRHQLNLEEHRLELERAHSEKNGEIDQQREQYENLKWRLERKLEELDGELALQRQELLLERESEMQKREHEFRLQADRMSNEVLTHELKVKLLGKELAALKEAAAQAAESLRSAEAANSELQDQLQRSGQELRDLAAAKDARIKDLEGQLHLEQQARKKEEEAFRRKHEALDHLAREKDAVLVAVKGAHVEQLQALEARALDLQAHGDSLELQLRRAERRQAEALKEKDAAMDKLREEASALKSGWDAQVAQLSKDLISKDLRIQALQEEAVELKAQLARCQQDVGRYKQQLLAAAEREQCLQRDKVQLELDWRHRCDSRERDHYRASEDLLQALTAARDQVAAKLQETERTLCDQEVVLKALTLERDQAVQALRTRGLLPEKEVLLRHREEEGSESFPSSEIQRLQEQNASLRRAVAEMREEMETLNDQVLPPEQSGGHPSDPAQPLPKAAAEAAAPDYIMVLETEIRNLKHKFETLEGQVEDVLDPSKMSSSHSDVQASVHILAEVPGGAVPADGTPVGLALGRLRNRTHLLNFLVARLRQKLLQKPLGVDTVQHELPHEVGQVHLEALELQKQVAELEEHIGSHWRLRALDQVALARQVPADQGPKGTKDQKPQPPQVSSVPRLQRKLKEAAREIIRLRLEKEQLLEAGNRLRAELGRGPA
;
A
#
# COMPACT_ATOMS: atom_id res chain seq x y z
N MET A 1 -131.62 -20.59 117.58
CA MET A 1 -131.48 -19.48 118.54
C MET A 1 -130.06 -19.46 119.11
N LEU A 2 -129.13 -18.81 118.42
CA LEU A 2 -128.01 -18.17 119.13
C LEU A 2 -128.53 -16.79 119.60
N PRO A 3 -128.04 -16.21 120.70
CA PRO A 3 -128.46 -14.87 121.11
C PRO A 3 -128.09 -13.85 120.03
N PRO A 4 -128.91 -12.80 119.81
CA PRO A 4 -128.53 -11.72 118.89
C PRO A 4 -127.23 -11.06 119.38
N PRO A 5 -126.28 -10.74 118.49
CA PRO A 5 -125.08 -9.99 118.87
C PRO A 5 -125.50 -8.62 119.41
N SER A 6 -124.86 -8.17 120.50
CA SER A 6 -125.10 -6.85 121.05
C SER A 6 -124.70 -5.75 120.06
N GLU A 7 -125.29 -4.56 120.20
CA GLU A 7 -124.94 -3.39 119.37
C GLU A 7 -123.43 -3.08 119.43
N GLN A 8 -122.78 -3.35 120.56
CA GLN A 8 -121.33 -3.26 120.73
C GLN A 8 -120.57 -4.23 119.80
N ALA A 9 -121.05 -5.47 119.62
CA ALA A 9 -120.44 -6.44 118.72
C ALA A 9 -120.63 -6.07 117.24
N LEU A 10 -121.79 -5.49 116.89
CA LEU A 10 -122.04 -4.92 115.55
C LEU A 10 -121.17 -3.68 115.28
N GLY A 11 -121.04 -2.78 116.26
CA GLY A 11 -120.16 -1.62 116.18
C GLY A 11 -118.68 -2.00 116.04
N GLN A 12 -118.22 -3.04 116.76
CA GLN A 12 -116.87 -3.60 116.59
C GLN A 12 -116.67 -4.22 115.20
N LEU A 13 -117.69 -4.86 114.62
CA LEU A 13 -117.64 -5.38 113.25
C LEU A 13 -117.58 -4.25 112.22
N LEU A 14 -118.36 -3.17 112.39
CA LEU A 14 -118.32 -2.00 111.53
C LEU A 14 -116.96 -1.28 111.62
N ALA A 15 -116.43 -1.05 112.84
CA ALA A 15 -115.11 -0.47 113.04
C ALA A 15 -114.01 -1.29 112.33
N ARG A 16 -114.04 -2.63 112.47
CA ARG A 16 -113.12 -3.53 111.74
C ARG A 16 -113.29 -3.45 110.22
N LYS A 17 -114.53 -3.35 109.70
CA LYS A 17 -114.76 -3.20 108.25
C LYS A 17 -114.36 -1.83 107.71
N GLU A 18 -114.49 -0.77 108.51
CA GLU A 18 -113.90 0.52 108.17
C GLU A 18 -112.36 0.49 108.22
N GLU A 19 -111.76 -0.20 109.19
CA GLU A 19 -110.31 -0.40 109.28
C GLU A 19 -109.77 -1.19 108.08
N GLU A 20 -110.39 -2.33 107.75
CA GLU A 20 -110.12 -3.10 106.53
C GLU A 20 -110.26 -2.22 105.27
N TRP A 21 -111.30 -1.40 105.18
CA TRP A 21 -111.55 -0.54 104.02
C TRP A 21 -110.60 0.66 103.94
N ARG A 22 -110.20 1.24 105.08
CA ARG A 22 -109.14 2.26 105.18
C ARG A 22 -107.79 1.65 104.81
N ALA A 23 -107.49 0.43 105.24
CA ALA A 23 -106.28 -0.30 104.86
C ALA A 23 -106.26 -0.67 103.37
N LEU A 24 -107.36 -1.18 102.81
CA LEU A 24 -107.51 -1.44 101.37
C LEU A 24 -107.40 -0.16 100.52
N ARG A 25 -107.91 0.98 101.03
CA ARG A 25 -107.72 2.29 100.40
C ARG A 25 -106.25 2.73 100.46
N ALA A 26 -105.60 2.65 101.62
CA ALA A 26 -104.19 2.99 101.76
C ALA A 26 -103.29 2.11 100.87
N HIS A 27 -103.53 0.80 100.86
CA HIS A 27 -102.85 -0.16 99.97
C HIS A 27 -103.11 0.15 98.49
N ARG A 28 -104.32 0.57 98.12
CA ARG A 28 -104.62 1.01 96.75
C ARG A 28 -103.89 2.31 96.40
N CYS A 29 -103.81 3.29 97.30
CA CYS A 29 -103.00 4.49 97.09
C CYS A 29 -101.52 4.13 96.93
N GLN A 30 -100.96 3.29 97.81
CA GLN A 30 -99.57 2.81 97.74
C GLN A 30 -99.26 2.08 96.42
N LEU A 31 -100.16 1.21 95.94
CA LEU A 31 -100.01 0.57 94.62
C LEU A 31 -100.08 1.57 93.47
N GLN A 32 -100.91 2.62 93.57
CA GLN A 32 -101.00 3.68 92.56
C GLN A 32 -99.79 4.62 92.61
N GLU A 33 -99.25 4.91 93.79
CA GLU A 33 -98.02 5.68 94.00
C GLU A 33 -96.80 4.91 93.48
N ALA A 34 -96.69 3.61 93.75
CA ALA A 34 -95.65 2.75 93.20
C ALA A 34 -95.74 2.66 91.66
N ALA A 35 -96.94 2.38 91.11
CA ALA A 35 -97.13 2.35 89.66
C ALA A 35 -96.86 3.70 88.98
N LEU A 36 -97.10 4.82 89.66
CA LEU A 36 -96.69 6.15 89.19
C LEU A 36 -95.17 6.33 89.27
N GLN A 37 -94.50 5.88 90.33
CA GLN A 37 -93.03 5.95 90.44
C GLN A 37 -92.36 5.09 89.36
N ASP A 38 -92.87 3.88 89.10
CA ASP A 38 -92.42 2.99 88.01
C ASP A 38 -92.66 3.63 86.63
N ALA A 39 -93.79 4.32 86.42
CA ALA A 39 -94.02 5.05 85.18
C ALA A 39 -93.07 6.25 85.01
N HIS A 40 -92.71 6.94 86.10
CA HIS A 40 -91.75 8.04 86.07
C HIS A 40 -90.30 7.54 85.85
N SER A 41 -89.90 6.41 86.44
CA SER A 41 -88.57 5.82 86.20
C SER A 41 -88.45 5.34 84.75
N GLN A 42 -89.44 4.61 84.24
CA GLN A 42 -89.50 4.19 82.83
C GLN A 42 -89.49 5.39 81.86
N LEU A 43 -90.23 6.47 82.18
CA LEU A 43 -90.21 7.70 81.38
C LEU A 43 -88.82 8.38 81.42
N HIS A 44 -88.15 8.41 82.57
CA HIS A 44 -86.81 8.97 82.70
C HIS A 44 -85.76 8.13 81.96
N GLU A 45 -85.85 6.80 82.04
CA GLU A 45 -85.01 5.87 81.27
C GLU A 45 -85.22 6.02 79.76
N ALA A 46 -86.48 6.10 79.30
CA ALA A 46 -86.81 6.34 77.90
C ALA A 46 -86.31 7.70 77.40
N GLN A 47 -86.38 8.76 78.23
CA GLN A 47 -85.77 10.06 77.92
C GLN A 47 -84.24 9.97 77.87
N GLY A 48 -83.60 9.22 78.77
CA GLY A 48 -82.15 8.98 78.75
C GLY A 48 -81.69 8.21 77.51
N ALA A 49 -82.42 7.16 77.12
CA ALA A 49 -82.19 6.41 75.89
C ALA A 49 -82.38 7.29 74.65
N LEU A 50 -83.42 8.14 74.62
CA LEU A 50 -83.65 9.09 73.52
C LEU A 50 -82.56 10.17 73.42
N ARG A 51 -81.96 10.61 74.54
CA ARG A 51 -80.81 11.53 74.53
C ARG A 51 -79.58 10.86 73.92
N ARG A 52 -79.20 9.67 74.42
CA ARG A 52 -78.10 8.87 73.85
C ARG A 52 -78.29 8.62 72.36
N LEU A 53 -79.47 8.17 71.94
CA LEU A 53 -79.77 7.93 70.53
C LEU A 53 -79.65 9.20 69.66
N ARG A 54 -79.96 10.39 70.20
CA ARG A 54 -79.74 11.67 69.51
C ARG A 54 -78.25 12.03 69.44
N GLU A 55 -77.51 11.81 70.51
CA GLU A 55 -76.05 11.99 70.55
C GLU A 55 -75.37 11.05 69.54
N ASP A 56 -75.77 9.77 69.50
CA ASP A 56 -75.35 8.78 68.52
C ASP A 56 -75.71 9.20 67.09
N PHE A 57 -76.92 9.72 66.82
CA PHE A 57 -77.30 10.20 65.49
C PHE A 57 -76.47 11.41 65.04
N VAL A 58 -76.19 12.38 65.94
CA VAL A 58 -75.34 13.54 65.63
C VAL A 58 -73.89 13.10 65.36
N TYR A 59 -73.35 12.18 66.16
CA TYR A 59 -72.02 11.61 65.93
C TYR A 59 -71.93 10.85 64.60
N ASN A 60 -72.91 9.99 64.29
CA ASN A 60 -72.95 9.27 63.01
C ASN A 60 -73.06 10.23 61.82
N LEU A 61 -73.80 11.34 61.94
CA LEU A 61 -73.85 12.37 60.90
C LEU A 61 -72.51 13.07 60.72
N GLN A 62 -71.81 13.43 61.80
CA GLN A 62 -70.45 14.00 61.75
C GLN A 62 -69.45 13.06 61.08
N VAL A 63 -69.52 11.75 61.36
CA VAL A 63 -68.67 10.73 60.73
C VAL A 63 -68.99 10.53 59.24
N LEU A 64 -70.23 10.81 58.80
CA LEU A 64 -70.58 10.83 57.37
C LEU A 64 -70.04 12.09 56.70
N ASP A 65 -70.28 13.27 57.28
CA ASP A 65 -69.70 14.56 56.86
C ASP A 65 -68.17 14.51 56.69
N GLU A 66 -67.47 13.82 57.60
CA GLU A 66 -66.01 13.62 57.52
C GLU A 66 -65.62 12.70 56.37
N ARG A 67 -66.34 11.59 56.15
CA ARG A 67 -66.10 10.66 55.05
C ARG A 67 -66.39 11.28 53.69
N ASP A 68 -67.45 12.07 53.56
CA ASP A 68 -67.78 12.73 52.30
C ASP A 68 -66.68 13.75 51.92
N ARG A 69 -66.16 14.51 52.90
CA ARG A 69 -64.97 15.38 52.71
C ARG A 69 -63.69 14.60 52.40
N GLU A 70 -63.56 13.36 52.90
CA GLU A 70 -62.44 12.48 52.53
C GLU A 70 -62.59 11.93 51.10
N LEU A 71 -63.80 11.55 50.69
CA LEU A 71 -64.11 11.16 49.31
C LEU A 71 -63.85 12.31 48.33
N GLU A 72 -64.27 13.55 48.64
CA GLU A 72 -63.93 14.74 47.84
C GLU A 72 -62.41 14.95 47.69
N ARG A 73 -61.63 14.69 48.75
CA ARG A 73 -60.15 14.73 48.70
C ARG A 73 -59.58 13.62 47.83
N TYR A 74 -60.15 12.41 47.87
CA TYR A 74 -59.73 11.30 47.03
C TYR A 74 -60.10 11.52 45.56
N ASP A 75 -61.30 12.03 45.25
CA ASP A 75 -61.74 12.36 43.90
C ASP A 75 -60.90 13.48 43.27
N THR A 76 -60.62 14.54 44.03
CA THR A 76 -59.73 15.63 43.56
C THR A 76 -58.28 15.15 43.40
N ALA A 77 -57.76 14.30 44.29
CA ALA A 77 -56.45 13.68 44.13
C ALA A 77 -56.39 12.73 42.93
N PHE A 78 -57.45 11.95 42.69
CA PHE A 78 -57.57 11.03 41.55
C PHE A 78 -57.68 11.80 40.23
N ALA A 79 -58.49 12.86 40.16
CA ALA A 79 -58.56 13.75 39.00
C ALA A 79 -57.20 14.39 38.69
N GLN A 80 -56.45 14.86 39.70
CA GLN A 80 -55.09 15.35 39.51
C GLN A 80 -54.11 14.27 39.05
N ALA A 81 -54.19 13.06 39.60
CA ALA A 81 -53.33 11.94 39.20
C ALA A 81 -53.60 11.55 37.74
N ARG A 82 -54.88 11.45 37.37
CA ARG A 82 -55.34 11.17 36.00
C ARG A 82 -54.90 12.24 35.02
N ALA A 83 -55.08 13.54 35.33
CA ALA A 83 -54.63 14.63 34.46
C ALA A 83 -53.09 14.61 34.24
N ARG A 84 -52.32 14.26 35.28
CA ARG A 84 -50.86 14.04 35.16
C ARG A 84 -50.52 12.81 34.32
N GLU A 85 -51.35 11.77 34.33
CA GLU A 85 -51.17 10.61 33.46
C GLU A 85 -51.52 10.93 32.01
N GLU A 86 -52.66 11.58 31.75
CA GLU A 86 -53.09 12.00 30.41
C GLU A 86 -52.06 12.96 29.77
N ALA A 87 -51.47 13.89 30.54
CA ALA A 87 -50.34 14.72 30.09
C ALA A 87 -49.10 13.88 29.70
N ARG A 88 -48.69 12.93 30.54
CA ARG A 88 -47.57 12.02 30.22
C ARG A 88 -47.86 11.11 29.02
N GLN A 89 -49.12 10.70 28.83
CA GLN A 89 -49.54 9.94 27.65
C GLN A 89 -49.45 10.81 26.39
N ALA A 90 -49.75 12.11 26.47
CA ALA A 90 -49.54 13.06 25.39
C ALA A 90 -48.04 13.25 25.07
N GLU A 91 -47.20 13.55 26.07
CA GLU A 91 -45.73 13.62 25.95
C GLU A 91 -45.15 12.36 25.27
N VAL A 92 -45.55 11.17 25.74
CA VAL A 92 -45.14 9.89 25.16
C VAL A 92 -45.66 9.71 23.72
N SER A 93 -46.82 10.29 23.36
CA SER A 93 -47.33 10.26 21.99
C SER A 93 -46.52 11.18 21.06
N GLU A 94 -46.11 12.36 21.53
CA GLU A 94 -45.28 13.30 20.79
C GLU A 94 -43.88 12.71 20.56
N LEU A 95 -43.23 12.20 21.62
CA LEU A 95 -41.94 11.52 21.54
C LEU A 95 -42.00 10.27 20.61
N ARG A 96 -43.13 9.56 20.54
CA ARG A 96 -43.34 8.47 19.56
C ARG A 96 -43.41 9.00 18.13
N VAL A 97 -44.08 10.13 17.89
CA VAL A 97 -44.13 10.79 16.57
C VAL A 97 -42.76 11.32 16.16
N GLU A 98 -42.00 11.90 17.08
CA GLU A 98 -40.62 12.36 16.83
C GLU A 98 -39.67 11.20 16.55
N ALA A 99 -39.70 10.13 17.36
CA ALA A 99 -38.94 8.92 17.08
C ALA A 99 -39.31 8.30 15.71
N ALA A 100 -40.58 8.38 15.28
CA ALA A 100 -41.00 7.96 13.95
C ALA A 100 -40.48 8.89 12.84
N ARG A 101 -40.46 10.22 13.05
CA ARG A 101 -39.85 11.20 12.13
C ARG A 101 -38.35 10.95 11.98
N LEU A 102 -37.62 10.79 13.09
CA LEU A 102 -36.17 10.53 13.10
C LEU A 102 -35.81 9.20 12.41
N ARG A 103 -36.55 8.12 12.70
CA ARG A 103 -36.39 6.84 11.98
C ARG A 103 -36.61 6.97 10.48
N ARG A 104 -37.54 7.83 10.05
CA ARG A 104 -37.84 8.10 8.64
C ARG A 104 -36.75 8.94 7.97
N ALA A 105 -36.15 9.89 8.69
CA ALA A 105 -34.98 10.64 8.25
C ALA A 105 -33.76 9.72 8.07
N LEU A 106 -33.41 8.94 9.10
CA LEU A 106 -32.34 7.94 9.07
C LEU A 106 -32.49 6.96 7.89
N ALA A 107 -33.71 6.44 7.67
CA ALA A 107 -34.00 5.56 6.54
C ALA A 107 -33.91 6.26 5.17
N SER A 108 -34.04 7.59 5.11
CA SER A 108 -33.80 8.37 3.88
C SER A 108 -32.30 8.64 3.65
N GLU A 109 -31.51 8.78 4.72
CA GLU A 109 -30.06 8.96 4.67
C GLU A 109 -29.34 7.67 4.30
N ALA A 110 -29.75 6.53 4.87
CA ALA A 110 -29.28 5.20 4.45
C ALA A 110 -29.44 4.99 2.94
N ARG A 111 -30.63 5.31 2.38
CA ARG A 111 -30.88 5.23 0.93
C ARG A 111 -29.99 6.17 0.11
N ARG A 112 -29.72 7.39 0.60
CA ARG A 112 -28.78 8.31 -0.06
C ARG A 112 -27.37 7.74 -0.08
N LEU A 113 -26.93 7.07 0.99
CA LEU A 113 -25.64 6.40 1.04
C LEU A 113 -25.59 5.19 0.09
N ASP A 114 -26.65 4.35 0.06
CA ASP A 114 -26.78 3.25 -0.90
C ASP A 114 -26.68 3.75 -2.35
N ASP A 115 -27.39 4.83 -2.69
CA ASP A 115 -27.40 5.41 -4.04
C ASP A 115 -26.07 6.08 -4.40
N LEU A 116 -25.35 6.66 -3.42
CA LEU A 116 -23.99 7.18 -3.63
C LEU A 116 -22.97 6.05 -3.82
N GLN A 117 -23.10 4.93 -3.08
CA GLN A 117 -22.27 3.74 -3.26
C GLN A 117 -22.51 3.09 -4.64
N ARG A 118 -23.77 2.95 -5.07
CA ARG A 118 -24.13 2.47 -6.41
C ARG A 118 -23.52 3.34 -7.51
N ARG A 119 -23.55 4.67 -7.37
CA ARG A 119 -22.89 5.58 -8.32
C ARG A 119 -21.37 5.37 -8.34
N HIS A 120 -20.72 5.24 -7.18
CA HIS A 120 -19.28 4.92 -7.16
C HIS A 120 -18.97 3.56 -7.81
N GLN A 121 -19.82 2.55 -7.64
CA GLN A 121 -19.67 1.25 -8.31
C GLN A 121 -19.82 1.38 -9.83
N LEU A 122 -20.85 2.07 -10.31
CA LEU A 122 -21.06 2.32 -11.74
C LEU A 122 -19.91 3.11 -12.37
N ASN A 123 -19.47 4.20 -11.75
CA ASN A 123 -18.30 4.97 -12.23
C ASN A 123 -17.02 4.10 -12.29
N LEU A 124 -16.81 3.21 -11.33
CA LEU A 124 -15.68 2.26 -11.34
C LEU A 124 -15.82 1.18 -12.42
N GLU A 125 -17.04 0.79 -12.80
CA GLU A 125 -17.31 -0.10 -13.92
C GLU A 125 -17.14 0.61 -15.27
N GLU A 126 -17.58 1.87 -15.39
CA GLU A 126 -17.34 2.72 -16.56
C GLU A 126 -15.85 2.93 -16.81
N HIS A 127 -15.07 3.32 -15.79
CA HIS A 127 -13.61 3.48 -15.93
C HIS A 127 -12.88 2.16 -16.23
N ARG A 128 -13.38 1.00 -15.78
CA ARG A 128 -12.84 -0.31 -16.20
C ARG A 128 -13.10 -0.56 -17.69
N LEU A 129 -14.32 -0.30 -18.16
CA LEU A 129 -14.68 -0.45 -19.57
C LEU A 129 -13.92 0.54 -20.47
N GLU A 130 -13.62 1.74 -19.99
CA GLU A 130 -12.76 2.72 -20.68
C GLU A 130 -11.32 2.21 -20.81
N LEU A 131 -10.74 1.66 -19.73
CA LEU A 131 -9.42 1.02 -19.78
C LEU A 131 -9.40 -0.22 -20.68
N GLU A 132 -10.43 -1.07 -20.65
CA GLU A 132 -10.56 -2.25 -21.53
C GLU A 132 -10.66 -1.88 -23.01
N ARG A 133 -11.39 -0.79 -23.34
CA ARG A 133 -11.42 -0.21 -24.70
C ARG A 133 -10.04 0.30 -25.11
N ALA A 134 -9.40 1.14 -24.29
CA ALA A 134 -8.08 1.69 -24.59
C ALA A 134 -7.02 0.59 -24.76
N HIS A 135 -7.06 -0.48 -23.95
CA HIS A 135 -6.19 -1.64 -24.11
C HIS A 135 -6.50 -2.41 -25.41
N SER A 136 -7.77 -2.56 -25.78
CA SER A 136 -8.19 -3.25 -27.01
C SER A 136 -7.79 -2.47 -28.26
N GLU A 137 -7.95 -1.14 -28.26
CA GLU A 137 -7.47 -0.23 -29.31
C GLU A 137 -5.95 -0.31 -29.46
N LYS A 138 -5.20 -0.25 -28.35
CA LYS A 138 -3.72 -0.33 -28.36
C LYS A 138 -3.22 -1.72 -28.78
N ASN A 139 -3.89 -2.79 -28.40
CA ASN A 139 -3.59 -4.14 -28.91
C ASN A 139 -3.87 -4.22 -30.42
N GLY A 140 -4.99 -3.66 -30.89
CA GLY A 140 -5.30 -3.57 -32.33
C GLY A 140 -4.27 -2.76 -33.13
N GLU A 141 -3.74 -1.66 -32.58
CA GLU A 141 -2.62 -0.91 -33.18
C GLU A 141 -1.34 -1.76 -33.24
N ILE A 142 -1.03 -2.51 -32.18
CA ILE A 142 0.14 -3.39 -32.11
C ILE A 142 0.01 -4.54 -33.12
N ASP A 143 -1.17 -5.15 -33.25
CA ASP A 143 -1.41 -6.24 -34.19
C ASP A 143 -1.39 -5.76 -35.65
N GLN A 144 -1.93 -4.58 -35.95
CA GLN A 144 -1.74 -3.94 -37.26
C GLN A 144 -0.26 -3.67 -37.58
N GLN A 145 0.54 -3.26 -36.59
CA GLN A 145 1.99 -3.06 -36.76
C GLN A 145 2.74 -4.39 -36.95
N ARG A 146 2.32 -5.47 -36.27
CA ARG A 146 2.83 -6.84 -36.49
C ARG A 146 2.51 -7.32 -37.90
N GLU A 147 1.27 -7.22 -38.35
CA GLU A 147 0.86 -7.56 -39.71
C GLU A 147 1.64 -6.76 -40.76
N GLN A 148 1.84 -5.45 -40.56
CA GLN A 148 2.66 -4.63 -41.46
C GLN A 148 4.13 -5.09 -41.49
N TYR A 149 4.72 -5.40 -40.33
CA TYR A 149 6.08 -5.91 -40.24
C TYR A 149 6.23 -7.29 -40.91
N GLU A 150 5.30 -8.21 -40.69
CA GLU A 150 5.31 -9.54 -41.32
C GLU A 150 5.10 -9.45 -42.85
N ASN A 151 4.20 -8.58 -43.31
CA ASN A 151 4.02 -8.29 -44.73
C ASN A 151 5.29 -7.71 -45.38
N LEU A 152 6.01 -6.82 -44.68
CA LEU A 152 7.28 -6.26 -45.16
C LEU A 152 8.39 -7.32 -45.15
N LYS A 153 8.50 -8.11 -44.08
CA LYS A 153 9.44 -9.22 -43.95
C LYS A 153 9.26 -10.23 -45.08
N TRP A 154 8.03 -10.71 -45.32
CA TRP A 154 7.72 -11.66 -46.39
C TRP A 154 8.03 -11.12 -47.79
N ARG A 155 7.79 -9.82 -48.04
CA ARG A 155 8.20 -9.15 -49.29
C ARG A 155 9.72 -9.03 -49.46
N LEU A 156 10.48 -8.96 -48.38
CA LEU A 156 11.95 -8.98 -48.42
C LEU A 156 12.48 -10.40 -48.59
N GLU A 157 11.91 -11.38 -47.90
CA GLU A 157 12.23 -12.81 -48.05
C GLU A 157 12.01 -13.27 -49.51
N ARG A 158 10.86 -12.95 -50.12
CA ARG A 158 10.64 -13.21 -51.55
C ARG A 158 11.65 -12.54 -52.48
N LYS A 159 12.05 -11.30 -52.21
CA LYS A 159 13.07 -10.62 -53.02
C LYS A 159 14.45 -11.26 -52.89
N LEU A 160 14.75 -11.86 -51.74
CA LEU A 160 15.97 -12.65 -51.57
C LEU A 160 15.86 -13.98 -52.34
N GLU A 161 14.73 -14.68 -52.28
CA GLU A 161 14.47 -15.89 -53.09
C GLU A 161 14.55 -15.61 -54.60
N GLU A 162 14.00 -14.49 -55.06
CA GLU A 162 14.06 -14.01 -56.45
C GLU A 162 15.52 -13.74 -56.87
N LEU A 163 16.28 -13.00 -56.07
CA LEU A 163 17.69 -12.68 -56.34
C LEU A 163 18.62 -13.91 -56.27
N ASP A 164 18.41 -14.82 -55.31
CA ASP A 164 19.16 -16.09 -55.25
C ASP A 164 18.82 -16.98 -56.46
N GLY A 165 17.59 -16.94 -56.97
CA GLY A 165 17.18 -17.55 -58.22
C GLY A 165 17.91 -16.96 -59.44
N GLU A 166 17.95 -15.63 -59.57
CA GLU A 166 18.71 -14.94 -60.63
C GLU A 166 20.22 -15.27 -60.56
N LEU A 167 20.80 -15.28 -59.35
CA LEU A 167 22.21 -15.66 -59.14
C LEU A 167 22.47 -17.14 -59.44
N ALA A 168 21.51 -18.04 -59.21
CA ALA A 168 21.61 -19.44 -59.59
C ALA A 168 21.58 -19.61 -61.12
N LEU A 169 20.70 -18.89 -61.82
CA LEU A 169 20.63 -18.87 -63.28
C LEU A 169 21.94 -18.33 -63.89
N GLN A 170 22.43 -17.18 -63.44
CA GLN A 170 23.71 -16.61 -63.90
C GLN A 170 24.89 -17.58 -63.70
N ARG A 171 24.92 -18.31 -62.58
CA ARG A 171 25.93 -19.36 -62.34
C ARG A 171 25.79 -20.53 -63.32
N GLN A 172 24.57 -20.95 -63.65
CA GLN A 172 24.31 -22.00 -64.62
C GLN A 172 24.69 -21.58 -66.04
N GLU A 173 24.36 -20.35 -66.44
CA GLU A 173 24.75 -19.76 -67.72
C GLU A 173 26.27 -19.72 -67.87
N LEU A 174 26.99 -19.16 -66.89
CA LEU A 174 28.46 -19.13 -66.88
C LEU A 174 29.12 -20.52 -66.88
N LEU A 175 28.45 -21.55 -66.36
CA LEU A 175 28.92 -22.93 -66.45
C LEU A 175 28.71 -23.49 -67.86
N LEU A 176 27.52 -23.32 -68.44
CA LEU A 176 27.19 -23.76 -69.81
C LEU A 176 28.05 -23.04 -70.87
N GLU A 177 28.35 -21.76 -70.69
CA GLU A 177 29.27 -21.01 -71.54
C GLU A 177 30.68 -21.64 -71.53
N ARG A 178 31.23 -21.89 -70.33
CA ARG A 178 32.54 -22.54 -70.13
C ARG A 178 32.57 -23.96 -70.69
N GLU A 179 31.51 -24.74 -70.49
CA GLU A 179 31.37 -26.06 -71.11
C GLU A 179 31.38 -25.95 -72.64
N SER A 180 30.67 -24.97 -73.22
CA SER A 180 30.70 -24.72 -74.67
C SER A 180 32.09 -24.31 -75.17
N GLU A 181 32.84 -23.50 -74.42
CA GLU A 181 34.23 -23.15 -74.77
C GLU A 181 35.15 -24.36 -74.69
N MET A 182 35.02 -25.18 -73.65
CA MET A 182 35.82 -26.38 -73.48
C MET A 182 35.52 -27.40 -74.58
N GLN A 183 34.26 -27.57 -74.98
CA GLN A 183 33.86 -28.41 -76.11
C GLN A 183 34.40 -27.87 -77.45
N LYS A 184 34.39 -26.54 -77.67
CA LYS A 184 34.99 -25.92 -78.87
C LYS A 184 36.50 -26.17 -78.92
N ARG A 185 37.23 -25.87 -77.83
CA ARG A 185 38.68 -26.14 -77.71
C ARG A 185 39.00 -27.62 -77.88
N GLU A 186 38.22 -28.52 -77.31
CA GLU A 186 38.42 -29.96 -77.47
C GLU A 186 38.17 -30.40 -78.92
N HIS A 187 37.15 -29.86 -79.60
CA HIS A 187 36.92 -30.12 -81.02
C HIS A 187 38.04 -29.57 -81.90
N GLU A 188 38.56 -28.38 -81.61
CA GLU A 188 39.74 -27.80 -82.28
C GLU A 188 40.98 -28.68 -82.10
N PHE A 189 41.26 -29.15 -80.88
CA PHE A 189 42.38 -30.08 -80.62
C PHE A 189 42.19 -31.44 -81.29
N ARG A 190 40.96 -31.99 -81.34
CA ARG A 190 40.65 -33.22 -82.09
C ARG A 190 40.90 -33.01 -83.59
N LEU A 191 40.39 -31.93 -84.19
CA LEU A 191 40.64 -31.58 -85.59
C LEU A 191 42.13 -31.35 -85.87
N GLN A 192 42.89 -30.78 -84.94
CA GLN A 192 44.34 -30.62 -85.09
C GLN A 192 45.06 -31.97 -85.01
N ALA A 193 44.68 -32.87 -84.08
CA ALA A 193 45.22 -34.22 -84.00
C ALA A 193 44.90 -35.03 -85.27
N ASP A 194 43.69 -34.92 -85.82
CA ASP A 194 43.30 -35.55 -87.07
C ASP A 194 44.10 -35.01 -88.27
N ARG A 195 44.34 -33.69 -88.33
CA ARG A 195 45.23 -33.09 -89.36
C ARG A 195 46.65 -33.64 -89.26
N MET A 196 47.26 -33.60 -88.07
CA MET A 196 48.60 -34.16 -87.84
C MET A 196 48.67 -35.66 -88.16
N SER A 197 47.62 -36.43 -87.85
CA SER A 197 47.51 -37.85 -88.17
C SER A 197 47.46 -38.08 -89.69
N ASN A 198 46.65 -37.31 -90.41
CA ASN A 198 46.60 -37.35 -91.87
C ASN A 198 47.95 -36.95 -92.50
N GLU A 199 48.61 -35.90 -92.00
CA GLU A 199 49.96 -35.51 -92.43
C GLU A 199 50.97 -36.66 -92.25
N VAL A 200 51.03 -37.26 -91.06
CA VAL A 200 51.88 -38.44 -90.79
C VAL A 200 51.55 -39.60 -91.73
N LEU A 201 50.27 -39.90 -91.97
CA LEU A 201 49.86 -40.95 -92.91
C LEU A 201 50.29 -40.64 -94.36
N THR A 202 50.21 -39.39 -94.81
CA THR A 202 50.71 -39.02 -96.14
C THR A 202 52.24 -39.13 -96.24
N HIS A 203 52.97 -38.80 -95.18
CA HIS A 203 54.42 -39.01 -95.10
C HIS A 203 54.77 -40.51 -95.08
N GLU A 204 54.07 -41.34 -94.32
CA GLU A 204 54.22 -42.79 -94.34
C GLU A 204 53.95 -43.38 -95.72
N LEU A 205 52.87 -42.96 -96.39
CA LEU A 205 52.55 -43.42 -97.75
C LEU A 205 53.62 -42.98 -98.74
N LYS A 206 54.16 -41.77 -98.62
CA LYS A 206 55.29 -41.29 -99.43
C LYS A 206 56.56 -42.13 -99.19
N VAL A 207 56.88 -42.49 -97.95
CA VAL A 207 57.99 -43.40 -97.63
C VAL A 207 57.75 -44.81 -98.20
N LYS A 208 56.52 -45.33 -98.14
CA LYS A 208 56.14 -46.62 -98.73
C LYS A 208 56.21 -46.61 -100.26
N LEU A 209 55.92 -45.48 -100.92
CA LEU A 209 56.10 -45.29 -102.37
C LEU A 209 57.58 -45.23 -102.76
N LEU A 210 58.38 -44.37 -102.11
CA LEU A 210 59.83 -44.29 -102.31
C LEU A 210 60.51 -45.65 -102.08
N GLY A 211 60.05 -46.44 -101.11
CA GLY A 211 60.51 -47.80 -100.88
C GLY A 211 60.21 -48.78 -102.03
N LYS A 212 59.07 -48.63 -102.72
CA LYS A 212 58.73 -49.40 -103.93
C LYS A 212 59.55 -48.95 -105.14
N GLU A 213 59.76 -47.64 -105.31
CA GLU A 213 60.62 -47.09 -106.36
C GLU A 213 62.07 -47.61 -106.21
N LEU A 214 62.60 -47.62 -104.99
CA LEU A 214 63.92 -48.21 -104.68
C LEU A 214 63.97 -49.73 -104.87
N ALA A 215 62.85 -50.45 -104.80
CA ALA A 215 62.79 -51.87 -105.13
C ALA A 215 62.81 -52.09 -106.66
N ALA A 216 61.96 -51.38 -107.39
CA ALA A 216 61.92 -51.43 -108.86
C ALA A 216 63.26 -51.05 -109.50
N LEU A 217 63.97 -50.06 -108.95
CA LEU A 217 65.33 -49.69 -109.40
C LEU A 217 66.36 -50.83 -109.18
N LYS A 218 66.22 -51.62 -108.11
CA LYS A 218 67.08 -52.79 -107.85
C LYS A 218 66.74 -53.96 -108.79
N GLU A 219 65.46 -54.17 -109.08
CA GLU A 219 65.00 -55.19 -110.03
C GLU A 219 65.46 -54.87 -111.46
N ALA A 220 65.35 -53.60 -111.88
CA ALA A 220 65.89 -53.14 -113.16
C ALA A 220 67.43 -53.31 -113.24
N ALA A 221 68.15 -53.04 -112.15
CA ALA A 221 69.60 -53.27 -112.07
C ALA A 221 69.96 -54.78 -112.13
N ALA A 222 69.13 -55.66 -111.57
CA ALA A 222 69.31 -57.11 -111.68
C ALA A 222 69.08 -57.60 -113.13
N GLN A 223 68.01 -57.14 -113.79
CA GLN A 223 67.72 -57.44 -115.19
C GLN A 223 68.85 -56.96 -116.13
N ALA A 224 69.43 -55.79 -115.86
CA ALA A 224 70.61 -55.31 -116.58
C ALA A 224 71.81 -56.26 -116.40
N ALA A 225 72.08 -56.72 -115.18
CA ALA A 225 73.16 -57.68 -114.91
C ALA A 225 72.92 -59.07 -115.53
N GLU A 226 71.66 -59.49 -115.68
CA GLU A 226 71.31 -60.72 -116.41
C GLU A 226 71.49 -60.59 -117.92
N SER A 227 71.15 -59.42 -118.50
CA SER A 227 71.44 -59.14 -119.91
C SER A 227 72.95 -59.13 -120.22
N LEU A 228 73.77 -58.62 -119.29
CA LEU A 228 75.24 -58.66 -119.38
C LEU A 228 75.75 -60.11 -119.44
N ARG A 229 75.27 -60.98 -118.53
CA ARG A 229 75.63 -62.41 -118.50
C ARG A 229 75.27 -63.16 -119.79
N SER A 230 74.16 -62.80 -120.44
CA SER A 230 73.82 -63.41 -121.75
C SER A 230 74.80 -63.01 -122.86
N ALA A 231 75.34 -61.79 -122.81
CA ALA A 231 76.39 -61.34 -123.74
C ALA A 231 77.77 -61.94 -123.41
N GLU A 232 78.06 -62.20 -122.13
CA GLU A 232 79.26 -62.92 -121.70
C GLU A 232 79.25 -64.38 -122.20
N ALA A 233 78.10 -65.07 -122.12
CA ALA A 233 77.95 -66.44 -122.63
C ALA A 233 78.21 -66.57 -124.13
N ALA A 234 77.73 -65.61 -124.94
CA ALA A 234 78.02 -65.56 -126.38
C ALA A 234 79.51 -65.33 -126.71
N ASN A 235 80.29 -64.75 -125.79
CA ASN A 235 81.74 -64.60 -125.96
C ASN A 235 82.51 -65.90 -125.66
N SER A 236 82.03 -66.77 -124.76
CA SER A 236 82.67 -68.08 -124.51
C SER A 236 82.63 -69.00 -125.75
N GLU A 237 81.56 -69.00 -126.53
CA GLU A 237 81.43 -69.84 -127.74
C GLU A 237 82.45 -69.45 -128.85
N LEU A 238 82.91 -68.20 -128.85
CA LEU A 238 84.01 -67.74 -129.70
C LEU A 238 85.40 -68.12 -129.14
N GLN A 239 85.54 -68.19 -127.81
CA GLN A 239 86.79 -68.61 -127.16
C GLN A 239 87.07 -70.11 -127.33
N ASP A 240 86.04 -70.97 -127.36
CA ASP A 240 86.23 -72.42 -127.56
C ASP A 240 86.81 -72.79 -128.94
N GLN A 241 86.65 -71.92 -129.93
CA GLN A 241 87.29 -72.07 -131.24
C GLN A 241 88.80 -71.76 -131.15
N LEU A 242 89.19 -70.79 -130.32
CA LEU A 242 90.58 -70.42 -130.03
C LEU A 242 91.29 -71.44 -129.11
N GLN A 243 90.55 -72.16 -128.26
CA GLN A 243 91.12 -73.15 -127.35
C GLN A 243 91.61 -74.44 -128.04
N ARG A 244 91.26 -74.67 -129.32
CA ARG A 244 91.76 -75.83 -130.09
C ARG A 244 93.23 -75.66 -130.50
N SER A 245 93.65 -74.45 -130.87
CA SER A 245 95.07 -74.11 -131.05
C SER A 245 95.83 -73.96 -129.72
N GLY A 246 95.14 -73.85 -128.59
CA GLY A 246 95.74 -73.86 -127.26
C GLY A 246 96.21 -75.24 -126.75
N GLN A 247 96.06 -76.32 -127.53
CA GLN A 247 96.38 -77.68 -127.09
C GLN A 247 97.88 -77.99 -127.17
N GLU A 248 98.61 -77.30 -128.05
CA GLU A 248 100.06 -77.43 -128.27
C GLU A 248 100.92 -76.77 -127.17
N LEU A 249 100.31 -76.00 -126.25
CA LEU A 249 100.98 -75.33 -125.13
C LEU A 249 100.93 -76.11 -123.82
N ARG A 250 100.31 -77.31 -123.80
CA ARG A 250 99.96 -78.01 -122.55
C ARG A 250 101.14 -78.71 -121.85
N ASP A 251 102.24 -78.96 -122.56
CA ASP A 251 103.44 -79.56 -121.97
C ASP A 251 104.12 -78.66 -120.91
N LEU A 252 103.78 -77.37 -120.87
CA LEU A 252 104.24 -76.42 -119.84
C LEU A 252 103.34 -76.39 -118.59
N ALA A 253 102.22 -77.11 -118.56
CA ALA A 253 101.24 -77.02 -117.46
C ALA A 253 101.60 -77.86 -116.23
N ALA A 254 102.20 -79.05 -116.43
CA ALA A 254 102.43 -80.06 -115.40
C ALA A 254 103.29 -79.61 -114.20
N ALA A 255 103.98 -78.46 -114.30
CA ALA A 255 104.77 -77.88 -113.22
C ALA A 255 103.94 -77.09 -112.17
N LYS A 256 102.64 -76.85 -112.38
CA LYS A 256 101.83 -75.96 -111.53
C LYS A 256 100.94 -76.66 -110.49
N ASP A 257 100.50 -77.90 -110.75
CA ASP A 257 99.47 -78.58 -109.94
C ASP A 257 99.92 -78.94 -108.51
N ALA A 258 101.22 -78.90 -108.23
CA ALA A 258 101.77 -79.08 -106.89
C ALA A 258 101.37 -77.95 -105.90
N ARG A 259 100.98 -76.76 -106.39
CA ARG A 259 100.77 -75.56 -105.56
C ARG A 259 99.35 -75.39 -105.00
N ILE A 260 98.37 -76.14 -105.49
CA ILE A 260 96.95 -75.90 -105.21
C ILE A 260 96.50 -76.48 -103.86
N LYS A 261 97.02 -77.66 -103.48
CA LYS A 261 96.56 -78.44 -102.30
C LYS A 261 96.81 -77.77 -100.94
N ASP A 262 97.75 -76.85 -100.83
CA ASP A 262 98.10 -76.21 -99.55
C ASP A 262 97.08 -75.15 -99.09
N LEU A 263 96.31 -74.56 -100.01
CA LEU A 263 95.40 -73.45 -99.72
C LEU A 263 94.04 -73.91 -99.17
N GLU A 264 93.60 -75.11 -99.53
CA GLU A 264 92.27 -75.65 -99.17
C GLU A 264 92.14 -75.93 -97.67
N GLY A 265 93.25 -76.29 -97.00
CA GLY A 265 93.25 -76.65 -95.58
C GLY A 265 93.01 -75.48 -94.60
N GLN A 266 93.29 -74.24 -95.00
CA GLN A 266 93.25 -73.08 -94.07
C GLN A 266 91.81 -72.56 -93.85
N LEU A 267 90.91 -72.73 -94.83
CA LEU A 267 89.57 -72.15 -94.83
C LEU A 267 88.62 -72.75 -93.76
N HIS A 268 88.87 -73.98 -93.32
CA HIS A 268 87.95 -74.73 -92.45
C HIS A 268 88.06 -74.43 -90.95
N LEU A 269 89.18 -73.89 -90.48
CA LEU A 269 89.39 -73.62 -89.04
C LEU A 269 88.59 -72.40 -88.55
N GLU A 270 88.64 -71.29 -89.31
CA GLU A 270 87.93 -70.04 -89.02
C GLU A 270 86.42 -70.21 -88.81
N GLN A 271 85.80 -71.13 -89.56
CA GLN A 271 84.35 -71.39 -89.49
C GLN A 271 83.91 -72.04 -88.17
N GLN A 272 84.83 -72.62 -87.40
CA GLN A 272 84.53 -73.28 -86.12
C GLN A 272 84.69 -72.35 -84.90
N ALA A 273 85.40 -71.22 -85.04
CA ALA A 273 85.55 -70.25 -83.97
C ALA A 273 84.24 -69.48 -83.72
N ARG A 274 83.70 -68.84 -84.77
CA ARG A 274 82.56 -67.90 -84.69
C ARG A 274 81.32 -68.50 -84.01
N LYS A 275 81.00 -69.78 -84.28
CA LYS A 275 79.83 -70.47 -83.70
C LYS A 275 79.85 -70.55 -82.17
N LYS A 276 81.05 -70.62 -81.56
CA LYS A 276 81.21 -70.72 -80.09
C LYS A 276 80.95 -69.38 -79.39
N GLU A 277 81.13 -68.27 -80.09
CA GLU A 277 80.91 -66.93 -79.54
C GLU A 277 79.41 -66.61 -79.47
N GLU A 278 78.63 -66.97 -80.49
CA GLU A 278 77.17 -66.80 -80.54
C GLU A 278 76.46 -67.46 -79.34
N GLU A 279 76.84 -68.69 -78.99
CA GLU A 279 76.29 -69.40 -77.82
C GLU A 279 76.61 -68.68 -76.49
N ALA A 280 77.79 -68.07 -76.39
CA ALA A 280 78.23 -67.36 -75.20
C ALA A 280 77.51 -66.00 -75.01
N PHE A 281 76.91 -65.43 -76.05
CA PHE A 281 76.02 -64.27 -75.92
C PHE A 281 74.61 -64.67 -75.47
N ARG A 282 74.02 -65.73 -76.03
CA ARG A 282 72.65 -66.17 -75.69
C ARG A 282 72.47 -66.41 -74.18
N ARG A 283 73.39 -67.17 -73.57
CA ARG A 283 73.41 -67.45 -72.11
C ARG A 283 73.51 -66.22 -71.22
N LYS A 284 74.06 -65.10 -71.72
CA LYS A 284 74.13 -63.82 -70.96
C LYS A 284 72.81 -63.06 -70.98
N HIS A 285 72.06 -63.12 -72.08
CA HIS A 285 70.73 -62.50 -72.15
C HIS A 285 69.73 -63.22 -71.25
N GLU A 286 69.71 -64.55 -71.29
CA GLU A 286 68.86 -65.39 -70.41
C GLU A 286 69.07 -65.05 -68.91
N ALA A 287 70.33 -64.87 -68.48
CA ALA A 287 70.65 -64.50 -67.11
C ALA A 287 70.15 -63.09 -66.70
N LEU A 288 70.15 -62.12 -67.63
CA LEU A 288 69.63 -60.77 -67.39
C LEU A 288 68.10 -60.78 -67.29
N ASP A 289 67.43 -61.55 -68.15
CA ASP A 289 65.99 -61.79 -68.15
C ASP A 289 65.50 -62.41 -66.82
N HIS A 290 66.25 -63.37 -66.27
CA HIS A 290 65.96 -63.95 -64.96
C HIS A 290 66.09 -62.91 -63.83
N LEU A 291 67.17 -62.13 -63.82
CA LEU A 291 67.37 -61.07 -62.82
C LEU A 291 66.30 -59.98 -62.91
N ALA A 292 65.82 -59.63 -64.11
CA ALA A 292 64.72 -58.68 -64.27
C ALA A 292 63.42 -59.20 -63.60
N ARG A 293 63.02 -60.43 -63.92
CA ARG A 293 61.83 -61.10 -63.36
C ARG A 293 61.88 -61.19 -61.82
N GLU A 294 63.06 -61.42 -61.24
CA GLU A 294 63.24 -61.39 -59.79
C GLU A 294 63.02 -59.99 -59.19
N LYS A 295 63.47 -58.91 -59.85
CA LYS A 295 63.19 -57.54 -59.38
C LYS A 295 61.72 -57.19 -59.49
N ASP A 296 61.05 -57.59 -60.57
CA ASP A 296 59.61 -57.37 -60.72
C ASP A 296 58.81 -58.14 -59.68
N ALA A 297 59.16 -59.40 -59.39
CA ALA A 297 58.52 -60.19 -58.33
C ALA A 297 58.68 -59.55 -56.94
N VAL A 298 59.88 -59.05 -56.61
CA VAL A 298 60.11 -58.31 -55.35
C VAL A 298 59.34 -56.99 -55.31
N LEU A 299 59.26 -56.26 -56.43
CA LEU A 299 58.47 -55.03 -56.51
C LEU A 299 56.97 -55.28 -56.37
N VAL A 300 56.44 -56.39 -56.90
CA VAL A 300 55.05 -56.81 -56.70
C VAL A 300 54.79 -57.17 -55.23
N ALA A 301 55.68 -57.94 -54.59
CA ALA A 301 55.56 -58.28 -53.17
C ALA A 301 55.59 -57.05 -52.25
N VAL A 302 56.49 -56.10 -52.51
CA VAL A 302 56.57 -54.83 -51.76
C VAL A 302 55.33 -53.96 -51.98
N LYS A 303 54.79 -53.90 -53.22
CA LYS A 303 53.53 -53.21 -53.50
C LYS A 303 52.34 -53.84 -52.76
N GLY A 304 52.25 -55.18 -52.74
CA GLY A 304 51.23 -55.91 -51.98
C GLY A 304 51.27 -55.57 -50.49
N ALA A 305 52.43 -55.71 -49.86
CA ALA A 305 52.62 -55.37 -48.44
C ALA A 305 52.31 -53.90 -48.11
N HIS A 306 52.54 -52.97 -49.05
CA HIS A 306 52.14 -51.57 -48.86
C HIS A 306 50.63 -51.33 -49.05
N VAL A 307 49.95 -52.05 -49.95
CA VAL A 307 48.48 -51.99 -50.07
C VAL A 307 47.81 -52.53 -48.81
N GLU A 308 48.29 -53.66 -48.27
CA GLU A 308 47.82 -54.21 -46.99
C GLU A 308 48.05 -53.23 -45.82
N GLN A 309 49.20 -52.54 -45.80
CA GLN A 309 49.49 -51.50 -44.80
C GLN A 309 48.56 -50.28 -44.92
N LEU A 310 48.24 -49.84 -46.15
CA LEU A 310 47.29 -48.75 -46.37
C LEU A 310 45.88 -49.14 -45.91
N GLN A 311 45.39 -50.30 -46.33
CA GLN A 311 44.09 -50.84 -45.90
C GLN A 311 44.00 -50.98 -44.36
N ALA A 312 45.08 -51.44 -43.71
CA ALA A 312 45.15 -51.54 -42.26
C ALA A 312 45.23 -50.17 -41.54
N LEU A 313 45.65 -49.10 -42.22
CA LEU A 313 45.62 -47.72 -41.70
C LEU A 313 44.27 -47.05 -41.97
N GLU A 314 43.66 -47.30 -43.12
CA GLU A 314 42.31 -46.85 -43.49
C GLU A 314 41.25 -47.45 -42.55
N ALA A 315 41.32 -48.76 -42.27
CA ALA A 315 40.45 -49.41 -41.28
C ALA A 315 40.59 -48.76 -39.89
N ARG A 316 41.82 -48.49 -39.43
CA ARG A 316 42.07 -47.80 -38.15
C ARG A 316 41.58 -46.36 -38.14
N ALA A 317 41.62 -45.66 -39.28
CA ALA A 317 41.06 -44.32 -39.39
C ALA A 317 39.53 -44.34 -39.26
N LEU A 318 38.86 -45.32 -39.89
CA LEU A 318 37.41 -45.53 -39.75
C LEU A 318 37.02 -45.94 -38.32
N ASP A 319 37.78 -46.85 -37.68
CA ASP A 319 37.57 -47.23 -36.28
C ASP A 319 37.69 -46.01 -35.34
N LEU A 320 38.72 -45.18 -35.53
CA LEU A 320 38.93 -43.96 -34.74
C LEU A 320 37.85 -42.90 -35.02
N GLN A 321 37.39 -42.77 -36.25
CA GLN A 321 36.28 -41.88 -36.62
C GLN A 321 34.98 -42.32 -35.93
N ALA A 322 34.60 -43.60 -36.06
CA ALA A 322 33.41 -44.15 -35.40
C ALA A 322 33.50 -44.03 -33.85
N HIS A 323 34.70 -44.16 -33.28
CA HIS A 323 34.91 -43.91 -31.85
C HIS A 323 34.71 -42.44 -31.50
N GLY A 324 35.22 -41.52 -32.32
CA GLY A 324 34.97 -40.07 -32.20
C GLY A 324 33.48 -39.71 -32.27
N ASP A 325 32.77 -40.18 -33.29
CA ASP A 325 31.32 -40.00 -33.45
C ASP A 325 30.55 -40.52 -32.23
N SER A 326 30.97 -41.66 -31.67
CA SER A 326 30.36 -42.23 -30.45
C SER A 326 30.59 -41.38 -29.21
N LEU A 327 31.75 -40.70 -29.11
CA LEU A 327 32.09 -39.80 -28.01
C LEU A 327 31.38 -38.46 -28.15
N GLU A 328 31.26 -37.90 -29.37
CA GLU A 328 30.43 -36.72 -29.63
C GLU A 328 28.96 -36.99 -29.28
N LEU A 329 28.44 -38.16 -29.64
CA LEU A 329 27.07 -38.55 -29.30
C LEU A 329 26.87 -38.68 -27.79
N GLN A 330 27.87 -39.19 -27.06
CA GLN A 330 27.86 -39.24 -25.59
C GLN A 330 27.94 -37.86 -24.95
N LEU A 331 28.80 -36.97 -25.47
CA LEU A 331 28.93 -35.58 -25.04
C LEU A 331 27.60 -34.83 -25.23
N ARG A 332 27.03 -34.85 -26.43
CA ARG A 332 25.72 -34.24 -26.74
C ARG A 332 24.58 -34.79 -25.88
N ARG A 333 24.66 -36.06 -25.47
CA ARG A 333 23.71 -36.68 -24.49
C ARG A 333 23.98 -36.25 -23.05
N ALA A 334 25.21 -35.93 -22.67
CA ALA A 334 25.54 -35.39 -21.35
C ALA A 334 25.12 -33.92 -21.24
N GLU A 335 25.45 -33.10 -22.25
CA GLU A 335 25.06 -31.69 -22.37
C GLU A 335 23.54 -31.51 -22.30
N ARG A 336 22.76 -32.33 -23.02
CA ARG A 336 21.29 -32.30 -22.94
C ARG A 336 20.77 -32.58 -21.53
N ARG A 337 21.26 -33.64 -20.86
CA ARG A 337 20.89 -33.94 -19.47
C ARG A 337 21.31 -32.85 -18.49
N GLN A 338 22.43 -32.18 -18.72
CA GLN A 338 22.85 -31.02 -17.92
C GLN A 338 21.90 -29.83 -18.16
N ALA A 339 21.52 -29.54 -19.40
CA ALA A 339 20.56 -28.49 -19.73
C ALA A 339 19.14 -28.79 -19.22
N GLU A 340 18.72 -30.06 -19.22
CA GLU A 340 17.47 -30.54 -18.61
C GLU A 340 17.51 -30.36 -17.09
N ALA A 341 18.56 -30.86 -16.42
CA ALA A 341 18.74 -30.68 -14.97
C ALA A 341 18.90 -29.21 -14.53
N LEU A 342 19.47 -28.35 -15.38
CA LEU A 342 19.51 -26.90 -15.13
C LEU A 342 18.10 -26.29 -15.23
N LYS A 343 17.31 -26.62 -16.25
CA LYS A 343 15.91 -26.17 -16.33
C LYS A 343 15.06 -26.65 -15.14
N GLU A 344 15.29 -27.87 -14.66
CA GLU A 344 14.64 -28.38 -13.44
C GLU A 344 15.07 -27.58 -12.19
N LYS A 345 16.36 -27.19 -12.09
CA LYS A 345 16.87 -26.34 -11.01
C LYS A 345 16.30 -24.93 -11.07
N ASP A 346 16.23 -24.33 -12.25
CA ASP A 346 15.67 -22.99 -12.47
C ASP A 346 14.17 -22.98 -12.14
N ALA A 347 13.40 -23.94 -12.65
CA ALA A 347 11.98 -24.10 -12.31
C ALA A 347 11.74 -24.39 -10.82
N ALA A 348 12.69 -25.03 -10.11
CA ALA A 348 12.64 -25.19 -8.67
C ALA A 348 12.99 -23.87 -7.92
N MET A 349 13.94 -23.08 -8.43
CA MET A 349 14.21 -21.74 -7.89
C MET A 349 13.03 -20.79 -8.08
N ASP A 350 12.34 -20.86 -9.23
CA ASP A 350 11.17 -20.02 -9.50
C ASP A 350 9.99 -20.38 -8.59
N LYS A 351 9.71 -21.67 -8.35
CA LYS A 351 8.75 -22.08 -7.31
C LYS A 351 9.14 -21.59 -5.92
N LEU A 352 10.41 -21.66 -5.54
CA LEU A 352 10.87 -21.13 -4.24
C LEU A 352 10.78 -19.59 -4.17
N ARG A 353 10.91 -18.88 -5.31
CA ARG A 353 10.66 -17.43 -5.40
C ARG A 353 9.17 -17.11 -5.27
N GLU A 354 8.30 -17.88 -5.93
CA GLU A 354 6.84 -17.79 -5.81
C GLU A 354 6.39 -18.04 -4.37
N GLU A 355 6.81 -19.16 -3.75
CA GLU A 355 6.55 -19.48 -2.34
C GLU A 355 7.05 -18.39 -1.40
N ALA A 356 8.27 -17.89 -1.59
CA ALA A 356 8.81 -16.79 -0.79
C ALA A 356 8.05 -15.47 -1.00
N SER A 357 7.49 -15.22 -2.19
CA SER A 357 6.67 -14.03 -2.47
C SER A 357 5.27 -14.14 -1.86
N ALA A 358 4.67 -15.33 -1.92
CA ALA A 358 3.39 -15.65 -1.28
C ALA A 358 3.52 -15.52 0.24
N LEU A 359 4.57 -16.09 0.83
CA LEU A 359 4.87 -15.95 2.26
C LEU A 359 5.08 -14.48 2.65
N LYS A 360 5.83 -13.69 1.88
CA LYS A 360 5.98 -12.24 2.13
C LYS A 360 4.64 -11.53 2.11
N SER A 361 3.86 -11.67 1.03
CA SER A 361 2.54 -11.05 0.93
C SER A 361 1.56 -11.49 2.04
N GLY A 362 1.68 -12.73 2.52
CA GLY A 362 0.93 -13.25 3.67
C GLY A 362 1.37 -12.64 5.01
N TRP A 363 2.66 -12.36 5.19
CA TRP A 363 3.17 -11.59 6.34
C TRP A 363 2.79 -10.12 6.25
N ASP A 364 2.95 -9.49 5.08
CA ASP A 364 2.57 -8.09 4.83
C ASP A 364 1.07 -7.87 5.06
N ALA A 365 0.22 -8.81 4.63
CA ALA A 365 -1.22 -8.81 4.91
C ALA A 365 -1.53 -8.96 6.41
N GLN A 366 -0.80 -9.81 7.14
CA GLN A 366 -0.93 -9.93 8.60
C GLN A 366 -0.48 -8.64 9.32
N VAL A 367 0.62 -8.02 8.92
CA VAL A 367 1.09 -6.74 9.46
C VAL A 367 0.10 -5.61 9.12
N ALA A 368 -0.47 -5.60 7.92
CA ALA A 368 -1.51 -4.66 7.52
C ALA A 368 -2.84 -4.88 8.28
N GLN A 369 -3.15 -6.10 8.72
CA GLN A 369 -4.31 -6.34 9.59
C GLN A 369 -4.01 -5.94 11.04
N LEU A 370 -2.87 -6.35 11.60
CA LEU A 370 -2.48 -6.02 12.97
C LEU A 370 -2.33 -4.50 13.19
N SER A 371 -1.89 -3.75 12.18
CA SER A 371 -1.83 -2.28 12.24
C SER A 371 -3.22 -1.63 12.16
N LYS A 372 -4.17 -2.14 11.36
CA LYS A 372 -5.60 -1.71 11.41
C LYS A 372 -6.23 -2.02 12.76
N ASP A 373 -5.98 -3.22 13.29
CA ASP A 373 -6.45 -3.66 14.60
C ASP A 373 -5.85 -2.84 15.75
N LEU A 374 -4.62 -2.34 15.60
CA LEU A 374 -3.99 -1.43 16.55
C LEU A 374 -4.61 -0.03 16.45
N ILE A 375 -4.67 0.57 15.26
CA ILE A 375 -5.24 1.91 15.02
C ILE A 375 -6.70 1.98 15.49
N SER A 376 -7.51 0.95 15.25
CA SER A 376 -8.91 0.91 15.73
C SER A 376 -9.03 0.78 17.25
N LYS A 377 -8.08 0.12 17.93
CA LYS A 377 -7.99 0.11 19.40
C LYS A 377 -7.54 1.46 19.94
N ASP A 378 -6.54 2.09 19.32
CA ASP A 378 -6.06 3.41 19.70
C ASP A 378 -7.14 4.49 19.54
N LEU A 379 -7.90 4.47 18.44
CA LEU A 379 -9.08 5.31 18.24
C LEU A 379 -10.17 5.05 19.29
N ARG A 380 -10.43 3.79 19.69
CA ARG A 380 -11.38 3.51 20.77
C ARG A 380 -10.87 3.95 22.14
N ILE A 381 -9.55 3.88 22.38
CA ILE A 381 -8.90 4.39 23.59
C ILE A 381 -9.00 5.93 23.63
N GLN A 382 -8.81 6.63 22.51
CA GLN A 382 -8.99 8.08 22.40
C GLN A 382 -10.44 8.48 22.70
N ALA A 383 -11.43 7.85 22.07
CA ALA A 383 -12.84 8.10 22.38
C ALA A 383 -13.19 7.84 23.86
N LEU A 384 -12.65 6.78 24.47
CA LEU A 384 -12.82 6.51 25.90
C LEU A 384 -12.11 7.54 26.80
N GLN A 385 -11.02 8.14 26.34
CA GLN A 385 -10.34 9.24 27.05
C GLN A 385 -11.15 10.54 26.96
N GLU A 386 -11.76 10.83 25.80
CA GLU A 386 -12.67 11.96 25.59
C GLU A 386 -13.93 11.81 26.47
N GLU A 387 -14.63 10.67 26.40
CA GLU A 387 -15.74 10.29 27.30
C GLU A 387 -15.35 10.50 28.78
N ALA A 388 -14.13 10.08 29.18
CA ALA A 388 -13.64 10.23 30.54
C ALA A 388 -13.25 11.67 30.92
N VAL A 389 -12.94 12.56 29.97
CA VAL A 389 -12.73 13.99 30.20
C VAL A 389 -14.07 14.72 30.33
N GLU A 390 -15.04 14.40 29.48
CA GLU A 390 -16.40 14.93 29.60
C GLU A 390 -17.04 14.57 30.93
N LEU A 391 -16.98 13.30 31.36
CA LEU A 391 -17.51 12.85 32.65
C LEU A 391 -16.83 13.53 33.84
N LYS A 392 -15.52 13.82 33.76
CA LYS A 392 -14.81 14.64 34.78
C LYS A 392 -15.31 16.09 34.79
N ALA A 393 -15.54 16.69 33.63
CA ALA A 393 -16.09 18.05 33.52
C ALA A 393 -17.54 18.13 34.04
N GLN A 394 -18.37 17.12 33.77
CA GLN A 394 -19.72 16.99 34.32
C GLN A 394 -19.68 16.84 35.85
N LEU A 395 -18.83 15.95 36.39
CA LEU A 395 -18.61 15.82 37.83
C LEU A 395 -18.18 17.13 38.49
N ALA A 396 -17.26 17.88 37.86
CA ALA A 396 -16.81 19.17 38.37
C ALA A 396 -17.94 20.21 38.41
N ARG A 397 -18.82 20.25 37.40
CA ARG A 397 -20.03 21.11 37.39
C ARG A 397 -20.98 20.72 38.54
N CYS A 398 -21.31 19.43 38.66
CA CYS A 398 -22.15 18.93 39.74
C CYS A 398 -21.57 19.23 41.14
N GLN A 399 -20.25 19.17 41.31
CA GLN A 399 -19.57 19.54 42.55
C GLN A 399 -19.69 21.05 42.84
N GLN A 400 -19.57 21.91 41.83
CA GLN A 400 -19.77 23.36 41.96
C GLN A 400 -21.22 23.67 42.35
N ASP A 401 -22.20 23.03 41.72
CA ASP A 401 -23.62 23.25 42.02
C ASP A 401 -24.01 22.70 43.40
N VAL A 402 -23.50 21.54 43.82
CA VAL A 402 -23.62 21.08 45.22
C VAL A 402 -22.97 22.07 46.20
N GLY A 403 -21.87 22.72 45.82
CA GLY A 403 -21.27 23.81 46.59
C GLY A 403 -22.20 25.03 46.72
N ARG A 404 -22.80 25.47 45.60
CA ARG A 404 -23.78 26.57 45.56
C ARG A 404 -25.02 26.27 46.40
N TYR A 405 -25.61 25.09 46.26
CA TYR A 405 -26.78 24.68 47.04
C TYR A 405 -26.48 24.60 48.55
N LYS A 406 -25.28 24.13 48.93
CA LYS A 406 -24.84 24.17 50.34
C LYS A 406 -24.72 25.61 50.87
N GLN A 407 -24.15 26.53 50.10
CA GLN A 407 -24.06 27.95 50.46
C GLN A 407 -25.46 28.60 50.58
N GLN A 408 -26.36 28.31 49.65
CA GLN A 408 -27.74 28.79 49.68
C GLN A 408 -28.52 28.26 50.89
N LEU A 409 -28.35 26.98 51.23
CA LEU A 409 -28.98 26.34 52.38
C LEU A 409 -28.44 26.90 53.70
N LEU A 410 -27.13 27.14 53.81
CA LEU A 410 -26.54 27.80 54.98
C LEU A 410 -27.08 29.22 55.14
N ALA A 411 -27.09 30.02 54.07
CA ALA A 411 -27.65 31.37 54.11
C ALA A 411 -29.18 31.40 54.37
N ALA A 412 -29.91 30.33 54.04
CA ALA A 412 -31.32 30.18 54.42
C ALA A 412 -31.45 29.87 55.92
N ALA A 413 -30.68 28.92 56.44
CA ALA A 413 -30.67 28.58 57.87
C ALA A 413 -30.22 29.75 58.76
N GLU A 414 -29.28 30.58 58.29
CA GLU A 414 -28.88 31.82 58.96
C GLU A 414 -30.03 32.84 59.02
N ARG A 415 -30.77 33.03 57.92
CA ARG A 415 -31.98 33.88 57.90
C ARG A 415 -33.06 33.35 58.83
N GLU A 416 -33.32 32.03 58.84
CA GLU A 416 -34.27 31.41 59.76
C GLU A 416 -33.86 31.62 61.23
N GLN A 417 -32.57 31.47 61.56
CA GLN A 417 -32.08 31.76 62.90
C GLN A 417 -32.22 33.23 63.29
N CYS A 418 -32.03 34.17 62.36
CA CYS A 418 -32.32 35.59 62.61
C CYS A 418 -33.82 35.80 62.85
N LEU A 419 -34.69 35.34 61.96
CA LEU A 419 -36.15 35.46 62.11
C LEU A 419 -36.68 34.79 63.39
N GLN A 420 -36.05 33.71 63.87
CA GLN A 420 -36.34 33.10 65.16
C GLN A 420 -35.93 33.98 66.35
N ARG A 421 -34.76 34.64 66.29
CA ARG A 421 -34.33 35.62 67.30
C ARG A 421 -35.25 36.83 67.31
N ASP A 422 -35.56 37.38 66.13
CA ASP A 422 -36.42 38.55 65.94
C ASP A 422 -37.84 38.26 66.43
N LYS A 423 -38.38 37.07 66.15
CA LYS A 423 -39.67 36.61 66.71
C LYS A 423 -39.64 36.58 68.24
N VAL A 424 -38.61 35.99 68.85
CA VAL A 424 -38.49 35.93 70.32
C VAL A 424 -38.36 37.33 70.92
N GLN A 425 -37.63 38.24 70.28
CA GLN A 425 -37.56 39.65 70.70
C GLN A 425 -38.93 40.32 70.62
N LEU A 426 -39.66 40.19 69.51
CA LEU A 426 -41.00 40.75 69.35
C LEU A 426 -42.02 40.18 70.35
N GLU A 427 -41.92 38.89 70.70
CA GLU A 427 -42.72 38.29 71.77
C GLU A 427 -42.40 38.88 73.14
N LEU A 428 -41.12 39.13 73.46
CA LEU A 428 -40.71 39.77 74.71
C LEU A 428 -41.13 41.25 74.76
N ASP A 429 -40.92 42.00 73.68
CA ASP A 429 -41.36 43.40 73.56
C ASP A 429 -42.88 43.53 73.63
N TRP A 430 -43.63 42.56 73.13
CA TRP A 430 -45.08 42.55 73.28
C TRP A 430 -45.49 42.27 74.73
N ARG A 431 -44.90 41.26 75.38
CA ARG A 431 -45.13 40.97 76.81
C ARG A 431 -44.80 42.20 77.67
N HIS A 432 -43.64 42.83 77.48
CA HIS A 432 -43.26 44.06 78.21
C HIS A 432 -44.20 45.25 77.95
N ARG A 433 -44.84 45.34 76.77
CA ARG A 433 -45.88 46.34 76.49
C ARG A 433 -47.22 46.00 77.14
N CYS A 434 -47.61 44.73 77.21
CA CYS A 434 -48.77 44.27 77.99
C CYS A 434 -48.56 44.52 79.49
N ASP A 435 -47.48 43.98 80.06
CA ASP A 435 -47.00 44.23 81.43
C ASP A 435 -47.08 45.71 81.83
N SER A 436 -46.62 46.62 80.95
CA SER A 436 -46.57 48.06 81.24
C SER A 436 -47.97 48.66 81.21
N ARG A 437 -48.80 48.31 80.23
CA ARG A 437 -50.22 48.71 80.20
C ARG A 437 -51.00 48.18 81.40
N GLU A 438 -50.75 46.94 81.82
CA GLU A 438 -51.34 46.36 83.03
C GLU A 438 -50.91 47.15 84.27
N ARG A 439 -49.61 47.42 84.45
CA ARG A 439 -49.10 48.27 85.55
C ARG A 439 -49.72 49.67 85.54
N ASP A 440 -49.89 50.28 84.38
CA ASP A 440 -50.48 51.62 84.25
C ASP A 440 -52.01 51.61 84.47
N HIS A 441 -52.71 50.55 84.07
CA HIS A 441 -54.11 50.34 84.44
C HIS A 441 -54.27 50.08 85.95
N TYR A 442 -53.38 49.30 86.58
CA TYR A 442 -53.38 49.09 88.03
C TYR A 442 -53.13 50.41 88.76
N ARG A 443 -52.10 51.19 88.40
CA ARG A 443 -51.83 52.53 88.94
C ARG A 443 -53.05 53.45 88.82
N ALA A 444 -53.63 53.57 87.63
CA ALA A 444 -54.82 54.40 87.41
C ALA A 444 -56.04 53.92 88.24
N SER A 445 -56.16 52.61 88.49
CA SER A 445 -57.20 52.06 89.38
C SER A 445 -56.90 52.31 90.86
N GLU A 446 -55.64 52.26 91.29
CA GLU A 446 -55.20 52.59 92.65
C GLU A 446 -55.37 54.08 92.93
N ASP A 447 -55.01 54.96 91.99
CA ASP A 447 -55.22 56.41 92.07
C ASP A 447 -56.71 56.75 92.13
N LEU A 448 -57.55 56.08 91.33
CA LEU A 448 -59.01 56.23 91.38
C LEU A 448 -59.58 55.73 92.71
N LEU A 449 -59.13 54.58 93.23
CA LEU A 449 -59.54 54.06 94.54
C LEU A 449 -59.12 54.98 95.69
N GLN A 450 -57.92 55.56 95.62
CA GLN A 450 -57.45 56.58 96.57
C GLN A 450 -58.31 57.85 96.49
N ALA A 451 -58.60 58.35 95.29
CA ALA A 451 -59.45 59.54 95.09
C ALA A 451 -60.89 59.31 95.59
N LEU A 452 -61.49 58.15 95.29
CA LEU A 452 -62.82 57.78 95.78
C LEU A 452 -62.84 57.59 97.30
N THR A 453 -61.78 57.02 97.89
CA THR A 453 -61.64 56.89 99.35
C THR A 453 -61.50 58.25 100.01
N ALA A 454 -60.65 59.13 99.48
CA ALA A 454 -60.50 60.51 99.97
C ALA A 454 -61.81 61.31 99.83
N ALA A 455 -62.57 61.14 98.74
CA ALA A 455 -63.87 61.77 98.56
C ALA A 455 -64.91 61.24 99.56
N ARG A 456 -64.96 59.91 99.79
CA ARG A 456 -65.79 59.29 100.84
C ARG A 456 -65.45 59.85 102.22
N ASP A 457 -64.16 59.96 102.54
CA ASP A 457 -63.70 60.38 103.86
C ASP A 457 -63.89 61.89 104.08
N GLN A 458 -63.82 62.71 103.02
CA GLN A 458 -64.26 64.11 103.05
C GLN A 458 -65.77 64.25 103.27
N VAL A 459 -66.60 63.40 102.65
CA VAL A 459 -68.05 63.38 102.88
C VAL A 459 -68.37 62.90 104.30
N ALA A 460 -67.67 61.90 104.82
CA ALA A 460 -67.80 61.44 106.20
C ALA A 460 -67.35 62.50 107.22
N ALA A 461 -66.29 63.26 106.92
CA ALA A 461 -65.86 64.40 107.75
C ALA A 461 -66.93 65.51 107.78
N LYS A 462 -67.47 65.90 106.62
CA LYS A 462 -68.58 66.88 106.53
C LYS A 462 -69.84 66.38 107.23
N LEU A 463 -70.13 65.08 107.16
CA LEU A 463 -71.23 64.47 107.90
C LEU A 463 -71.00 64.63 109.42
N GLN A 464 -69.82 64.27 109.93
CA GLN A 464 -69.46 64.46 111.34
C GLN A 464 -69.48 65.93 111.77
N GLU A 465 -69.11 66.87 110.90
CA GLU A 465 -69.26 68.31 111.16
C GLU A 465 -70.73 68.69 111.29
N THR A 466 -71.61 68.24 110.38
CA THR A 466 -73.06 68.49 110.50
C THR A 466 -73.68 67.82 111.72
N GLU A 467 -73.29 66.59 112.07
CA GLU A 467 -73.69 65.88 113.28
C GLU A 467 -73.27 66.64 114.55
N ARG A 468 -72.05 67.20 114.59
CA ARG A 468 -71.61 68.07 115.70
C ARG A 468 -72.47 69.33 115.78
N THR A 469 -72.73 70.02 114.67
CA THR A 469 -73.59 71.22 114.69
C THR A 469 -75.03 70.90 115.10
N LEU A 470 -75.54 69.70 114.80
CA LEU A 470 -76.83 69.22 115.31
C LEU A 470 -76.79 68.97 116.82
N CYS A 471 -75.74 68.33 117.33
CA CYS A 471 -75.52 68.16 118.78
C CYS A 471 -75.42 69.51 119.50
N ASP A 472 -74.73 70.50 118.93
CA ASP A 472 -74.62 71.84 119.50
C ASP A 472 -75.98 72.57 119.49
N GLN A 473 -76.74 72.47 118.40
CA GLN A 473 -78.12 72.98 118.31
C GLN A 473 -79.04 72.29 119.33
N GLU A 474 -78.93 70.97 119.51
CA GLU A 474 -79.65 70.25 120.55
C GLU A 474 -79.29 70.75 121.97
N VAL A 475 -78.03 71.07 122.24
CA VAL A 475 -77.60 71.63 123.53
C VAL A 475 -78.19 73.02 123.76
N VAL A 476 -78.23 73.87 122.72
CA VAL A 476 -78.90 75.19 122.78
C VAL A 476 -80.41 75.03 123.01
N LEU A 477 -81.08 74.09 122.33
CA LEU A 477 -82.49 73.79 122.56
C LEU A 477 -82.75 73.30 123.99
N LYS A 478 -81.88 72.43 124.52
CA LYS A 478 -81.95 71.96 125.92
C LYS A 478 -81.77 73.13 126.90
N ALA A 479 -80.84 74.06 126.65
CA ALA A 479 -80.67 75.27 127.44
C ALA A 479 -81.93 76.17 127.41
N LEU A 480 -82.50 76.43 126.22
CA LEU A 480 -83.73 77.21 126.09
C LEU A 480 -84.94 76.56 126.80
N THR A 481 -85.04 75.23 126.82
CA THR A 481 -86.07 74.55 127.63
C THR A 481 -85.85 74.70 129.14
N LEU A 482 -84.59 74.77 129.60
CA LEU A 482 -84.28 75.03 131.00
C LEU A 482 -84.56 76.48 131.40
N GLU A 483 -84.27 77.46 130.53
CA GLU A 483 -84.64 78.87 130.76
C GLU A 483 -86.17 79.06 130.80
N ARG A 484 -86.90 78.42 129.87
CA ARG A 484 -88.38 78.34 129.91
C ARG A 484 -88.85 77.80 131.26
N ASP A 485 -88.29 76.68 131.72
CA ASP A 485 -88.75 76.02 132.94
C ASP A 485 -88.36 76.79 134.21
N GLN A 486 -87.23 77.50 134.21
CA GLN A 486 -86.87 78.45 135.27
C GLN A 486 -87.82 79.67 135.29
N ALA A 487 -88.20 80.22 134.14
CA ALA A 487 -89.19 81.30 134.06
C ALA A 487 -90.58 80.84 134.55
N VAL A 488 -91.01 79.64 134.17
CA VAL A 488 -92.25 79.01 134.66
C VAL A 488 -92.19 78.77 136.18
N GLN A 489 -91.05 78.34 136.72
CA GLN A 489 -90.87 78.19 138.17
C GLN A 489 -90.88 79.54 138.90
N ALA A 490 -90.24 80.58 138.35
CA ALA A 490 -90.27 81.92 138.93
C ALA A 490 -91.70 82.46 139.02
N LEU A 491 -92.51 82.29 137.97
CA LEU A 491 -93.92 82.70 137.95
C LEU A 491 -94.77 81.94 138.98
N ARG A 492 -94.55 80.63 139.16
CA ARG A 492 -95.26 79.81 140.18
C ARG A 492 -95.09 80.33 141.61
N THR A 493 -93.99 81.00 141.94
CA THR A 493 -93.73 81.49 143.31
C THR A 493 -94.49 82.78 143.69
N ARG A 494 -95.17 83.45 142.75
CA ARG A 494 -95.83 84.76 142.98
C ARG A 494 -97.35 84.76 142.88
N GLY A 495 -98.00 83.59 142.92
CA GLY A 495 -99.43 83.48 143.21
C GLY A 495 -100.40 83.92 142.11
N LEU A 496 -99.94 84.15 140.88
CA LEU A 496 -100.78 84.37 139.71
C LEU A 496 -100.73 83.14 138.79
N LEU A 497 -101.69 82.24 138.97
CA LEU A 497 -101.92 81.07 138.12
C LEU A 497 -103.39 81.01 137.67
N PRO A 498 -103.63 80.99 136.35
CA PRO A 498 -104.68 80.20 135.75
C PRO A 498 -104.09 78.83 135.40
N GLU A 499 -104.57 77.76 136.03
CA GLU A 499 -104.34 76.41 135.49
C GLU A 499 -105.28 76.14 134.31
N LYS A 500 -104.81 75.29 133.38
CA LYS A 500 -105.55 74.71 132.23
C LYS A 500 -105.83 75.65 131.06
N GLU A 501 -104.80 75.75 130.22
CA GLU A 501 -104.88 75.38 128.81
C GLU A 501 -106.03 75.97 127.97
N VAL A 502 -105.77 77.10 127.29
CA VAL A 502 -106.12 77.35 125.87
C VAL A 502 -105.64 78.77 125.44
N LEU A 503 -105.24 78.92 124.17
CA LEU A 503 -104.93 80.17 123.42
C LEU A 503 -103.74 81.06 123.85
N LEU A 504 -102.68 81.05 123.03
CA LEU A 504 -102.07 82.19 122.31
C LEU A 504 -101.16 81.59 121.20
N ARG A 505 -101.11 82.04 119.94
CA ARG A 505 -101.81 83.13 119.22
C ARG A 505 -101.76 82.84 117.71
N HIS A 506 -102.79 83.19 116.93
CA HIS A 506 -102.78 83.05 115.47
C HIS A 506 -102.06 84.21 114.74
N ARG A 507 -101.40 83.86 113.62
CA ARG A 507 -101.26 84.59 112.35
C ARG A 507 -100.84 83.53 111.31
N GLU A 508 -101.53 83.27 110.20
CA GLU A 508 -101.82 84.15 109.04
C GLU A 508 -100.51 84.67 108.41
N GLU A 509 -100.25 84.56 107.11
CA GLU A 509 -101.04 83.99 106.00
C GLU A 509 -100.11 83.70 104.79
N GLU A 510 -100.68 83.31 103.64
CA GLU A 510 -100.02 83.24 102.30
C GLU A 510 -98.89 82.20 102.10
N GLY A 511 -98.66 81.65 100.89
CA GLY A 511 -99.49 81.72 99.68
C GLY A 511 -98.69 81.54 98.38
N SER A 512 -99.20 80.72 97.45
CA SER A 512 -98.87 80.75 96.00
C SER A 512 -97.41 80.32 95.64
N GLU A 513 -97.01 80.07 94.39
CA GLU A 513 -97.63 80.28 93.07
C GLU A 513 -97.71 78.99 92.19
N SER A 514 -98.41 79.12 91.05
CA SER A 514 -98.81 78.02 90.14
C SER A 514 -97.78 77.61 89.09
N PHE A 515 -97.88 76.36 88.62
CA PHE A 515 -97.28 75.93 87.34
C PHE A 515 -97.71 76.81 86.15
N PRO A 516 -96.77 77.22 85.28
CA PRO A 516 -97.06 77.62 83.91
C PRO A 516 -96.72 76.49 82.93
N SER A 517 -97.74 75.85 82.35
CA SER A 517 -97.58 74.76 81.35
C SER A 517 -96.88 75.19 80.05
N SER A 518 -96.76 76.49 79.81
CA SER A 518 -96.07 77.10 78.66
C SER A 518 -94.57 76.81 78.62
N GLU A 519 -93.90 76.67 79.78
CA GLU A 519 -92.46 76.41 79.79
C GLU A 519 -92.11 74.97 79.38
N ILE A 520 -92.97 74.02 79.77
CA ILE A 520 -92.88 72.62 79.30
C ILE A 520 -93.19 72.53 77.80
N GLN A 521 -94.17 73.28 77.29
CA GLN A 521 -94.42 73.36 75.84
C GLN A 521 -93.21 73.97 75.10
N ARG A 522 -92.63 75.06 75.60
CA ARG A 522 -91.45 75.70 75.01
C ARG A 522 -90.24 74.77 74.97
N LEU A 523 -90.03 73.98 76.03
CA LEU A 523 -88.99 72.94 76.06
C LEU A 523 -89.30 71.76 75.13
N GLN A 524 -90.58 71.43 74.89
CA GLN A 524 -90.98 70.42 73.90
C GLN A 524 -90.78 70.90 72.46
N GLU A 525 -91.11 72.16 72.15
CA GLU A 525 -90.84 72.79 70.84
C GLU A 525 -89.34 72.93 70.59
N GLN A 526 -88.56 73.33 71.60
CA GLN A 526 -87.10 73.34 71.52
C GLN A 526 -86.54 71.92 71.31
N ASN A 527 -87.08 70.90 71.97
CA ASN A 527 -86.71 69.50 71.69
C ASN A 527 -87.13 69.05 70.28
N ALA A 528 -88.26 69.53 69.74
CA ALA A 528 -88.69 69.22 68.39
C ALA A 528 -87.78 69.87 67.32
N SER A 529 -87.32 71.10 67.56
CA SER A 529 -86.33 71.77 66.71
C SER A 529 -84.92 71.17 66.86
N LEU A 530 -84.49 70.81 68.08
CA LEU A 530 -83.22 70.11 68.29
C LEU A 530 -83.22 68.72 67.65
N ARG A 531 -84.35 67.99 67.66
CA ARG A 531 -84.49 66.72 66.93
C ARG A 531 -84.46 66.90 65.41
N ARG A 532 -84.93 68.04 64.89
CA ARG A 532 -84.81 68.39 63.47
C ARG A 532 -83.36 68.72 63.11
N ALA A 533 -82.71 69.59 63.89
CA ALA A 533 -81.28 69.88 63.74
C ALA A 533 -80.39 68.63 63.87
N VAL A 534 -80.73 67.66 64.74
CA VAL A 534 -80.01 66.37 64.85
C VAL A 534 -80.34 65.40 63.70
N ALA A 535 -81.45 65.58 62.98
CA ALA A 535 -81.70 64.87 61.72
C ALA A 535 -80.95 65.52 60.55
N GLU A 536 -81.02 66.85 60.44
CA GLU A 536 -80.29 67.68 59.47
C GLU A 536 -78.77 67.45 59.60
N MET A 537 -78.21 67.48 60.82
CA MET A 537 -76.81 67.14 61.10
C MET A 537 -76.45 65.66 60.83
N ARG A 538 -77.43 64.74 60.72
CA ARG A 538 -77.18 63.35 60.31
C ARG A 538 -77.17 63.22 58.80
N GLU A 539 -78.10 63.87 58.09
CA GLU A 539 -78.06 63.97 56.63
C GLU A 539 -76.79 64.70 56.16
N GLU A 540 -76.33 65.72 56.88
CA GLU A 540 -75.02 66.37 56.66
C GLU A 540 -73.84 65.43 56.96
N MET A 541 -73.87 64.64 58.04
CA MET A 541 -72.80 63.66 58.31
C MET A 541 -72.76 62.50 57.29
N GLU A 542 -73.91 62.03 56.83
CA GLU A 542 -74.00 60.97 55.81
C GLU A 542 -73.55 61.51 54.43
N THR A 543 -73.99 62.70 54.03
CA THR A 543 -73.54 63.32 52.76
C THR A 543 -72.07 63.75 52.75
N LEU A 544 -71.47 64.06 53.91
CA LEU A 544 -70.03 64.29 54.04
C LEU A 544 -69.20 62.99 54.02
N ASN A 545 -69.79 61.84 54.33
CA ASN A 545 -69.12 60.54 54.33
C ASN A 545 -68.93 59.97 52.91
N ASP A 546 -69.73 60.41 51.94
CA ASP A 546 -69.79 59.84 50.57
C ASP A 546 -68.99 60.62 49.50
N GLN A 547 -68.23 61.68 49.85
CA GLN A 547 -67.59 62.57 48.85
C GLN A 547 -66.04 62.67 48.88
N VAL A 548 -65.34 61.84 49.66
CA VAL A 548 -63.86 61.80 49.76
C VAL A 548 -63.46 60.33 50.09
N LEU A 549 -62.73 59.52 49.30
CA LEU A 549 -61.83 59.68 48.14
C LEU A 549 -61.73 58.35 47.34
N PRO A 550 -61.49 58.39 46.02
CA PRO A 550 -60.57 57.41 45.38
C PRO A 550 -59.71 58.07 44.25
N PRO A 551 -58.77 57.36 43.55
CA PRO A 551 -58.34 55.95 43.67
C PRO A 551 -56.80 55.73 43.75
N GLU A 552 -56.37 54.49 44.02
CA GLU A 552 -55.10 53.92 43.51
C GLU A 552 -55.34 52.52 42.90
N GLN A 553 -54.47 52.06 42.00
CA GLN A 553 -54.66 50.82 41.21
C GLN A 553 -53.39 49.94 41.14
N SER A 554 -53.51 48.67 41.54
CA SER A 554 -52.80 47.47 41.03
C SER A 554 -53.30 46.26 41.87
N GLY A 555 -53.66 45.08 41.37
CA GLY A 555 -53.51 44.44 40.05
C GLY A 555 -52.84 43.06 40.23
N GLY A 556 -53.38 41.91 39.79
CA GLY A 556 -54.67 41.60 39.14
C GLY A 556 -54.85 40.06 38.94
N HIS A 557 -56.02 39.65 38.43
CA HIS A 557 -56.43 38.26 38.11
C HIS A 557 -57.47 38.31 36.95
N PRO A 558 -57.77 37.22 36.21
CA PRO A 558 -56.89 36.48 35.29
C PRO A 558 -57.51 36.32 33.86
N SER A 559 -56.86 35.54 32.98
CA SER A 559 -57.41 34.86 31.78
C SER A 559 -57.67 35.66 30.46
N ASP A 560 -56.88 35.33 29.42
CA ASP A 560 -57.22 34.90 28.03
C ASP A 560 -58.47 35.42 27.25
N PRO A 561 -58.50 35.37 25.88
CA PRO A 561 -57.49 34.87 24.91
C PRO A 561 -57.26 35.73 23.62
N ALA A 562 -56.45 35.18 22.71
CA ALA A 562 -56.50 35.29 21.23
C ALA A 562 -55.57 36.27 20.44
N GLN A 563 -55.16 35.77 19.26
CA GLN A 563 -54.31 36.35 18.19
C GLN A 563 -55.14 37.21 17.19
N PRO A 564 -54.57 38.06 16.26
CA PRO A 564 -53.39 37.74 15.42
C PRO A 564 -52.43 38.87 14.94
N LEU A 565 -51.38 38.42 14.22
CA LEU A 565 -50.39 39.15 13.39
C LEU A 565 -51.02 39.80 12.12
N PRO A 566 -50.43 40.85 11.45
CA PRO A 566 -49.12 40.71 10.75
C PRO A 566 -48.21 41.95 10.45
N LYS A 567 -46.89 41.68 10.40
CA LYS A 567 -45.81 42.15 9.47
C LYS A 567 -45.43 43.65 9.23
N ALA A 568 -44.09 43.80 9.04
CA ALA A 568 -43.34 44.79 8.22
C ALA A 568 -43.13 46.22 8.78
N ALA A 569 -41.96 46.89 8.61
CA ALA A 569 -40.63 46.47 8.14
C ALA A 569 -39.52 47.52 8.50
N ALA A 570 -38.23 47.13 8.33
CA ALA A 570 -36.98 47.91 8.47
C ALA A 570 -36.64 48.46 9.89
N GLU A 571 -35.47 48.26 10.52
CA GLU A 571 -34.04 48.10 10.15
C GLU A 571 -33.20 49.40 10.12
N ALA A 572 -32.45 49.63 11.21
CA ALA A 572 -31.14 50.29 11.30
C ALA A 572 -30.72 50.39 12.80
N ALA A 573 -29.48 50.16 13.23
CA ALA A 573 -28.33 49.52 12.60
C ALA A 573 -27.38 48.97 13.70
N ALA A 574 -26.58 47.95 13.39
CA ALA A 574 -25.45 47.48 14.21
C ALA A 574 -24.26 47.12 13.28
N PRO A 575 -22.99 47.40 13.64
CA PRO A 575 -21.96 47.65 12.64
C PRO A 575 -21.12 46.43 12.19
N ASP A 576 -20.98 46.28 10.87
CA ASP A 576 -19.70 46.25 10.13
C ASP A 576 -18.50 45.50 10.75
N TYR A 577 -18.66 44.22 11.05
CA TYR A 577 -17.52 43.29 11.18
C TYR A 577 -17.58 42.13 10.19
N ILE A 578 -18.78 41.57 9.97
CA ILE A 578 -18.98 40.42 9.07
C ILE A 578 -18.71 40.80 7.60
N MET A 579 -19.25 41.94 7.12
CA MET A 579 -19.04 42.37 5.74
C MET A 579 -17.57 42.63 5.38
N VAL A 580 -16.76 43.13 6.32
CA VAL A 580 -15.33 43.36 6.09
C VAL A 580 -14.62 42.03 5.82
N LEU A 581 -14.79 41.05 6.73
CA LEU A 581 -14.22 39.71 6.57
C LEU A 581 -14.69 39.02 5.29
N GLU A 582 -15.96 39.15 4.90
CA GLU A 582 -16.42 38.60 3.63
C GLU A 582 -15.77 39.27 2.40
N THR A 583 -15.50 40.59 2.44
CA THR A 583 -14.77 41.25 1.34
C THR A 583 -13.29 40.87 1.29
N GLU A 584 -12.66 40.60 2.43
CA GLU A 584 -11.29 40.06 2.47
C GLU A 584 -11.23 38.62 1.95
N ILE A 585 -12.17 37.76 2.33
CA ILE A 585 -12.28 36.38 1.83
C ILE A 585 -12.53 36.35 0.32
N ARG A 586 -13.39 37.23 -0.22
CA ARG A 586 -13.61 37.38 -1.68
C ARG A 586 -12.33 37.84 -2.39
N ASN A 587 -11.62 38.83 -1.83
CA ASN A 587 -10.35 39.32 -2.37
C ASN A 587 -9.20 38.29 -2.28
N LEU A 588 -9.23 37.38 -1.30
CA LEU A 588 -8.30 36.26 -1.23
C LEU A 588 -8.66 35.19 -2.27
N LYS A 589 -9.94 34.86 -2.45
CA LYS A 589 -10.39 33.91 -3.50
C LYS A 589 -9.95 34.34 -4.90
N HIS A 590 -10.23 35.57 -5.32
CA HIS A 590 -9.80 36.06 -6.63
C HIS A 590 -8.27 36.03 -6.81
N LYS A 591 -7.48 36.16 -5.74
CA LYS A 591 -6.01 36.03 -5.78
C LYS A 591 -5.53 34.59 -5.92
N PHE A 592 -6.25 33.61 -5.37
CA PHE A 592 -5.97 32.19 -5.65
C PHE A 592 -6.37 31.84 -7.08
N GLU A 593 -7.54 32.29 -7.54
CA GLU A 593 -8.02 32.08 -8.92
C GLU A 593 -7.07 32.71 -9.98
N THR A 594 -6.39 33.83 -9.67
CA THR A 594 -5.35 34.40 -10.55
C THR A 594 -3.97 33.72 -10.44
N LEU A 595 -3.73 32.88 -9.43
CA LEU A 595 -2.50 32.10 -9.29
C LEU A 595 -2.65 30.69 -9.89
N GLU A 596 -3.81 30.06 -9.77
CA GLU A 596 -4.13 28.78 -10.41
C GLU A 596 -4.02 28.93 -11.94
N GLY A 597 -4.61 29.99 -12.50
CA GLY A 597 -4.46 30.37 -13.91
C GLY A 597 -3.06 30.84 -14.36
N GLN A 598 -2.04 30.77 -13.50
CA GLN A 598 -0.62 30.97 -13.86
C GLN A 598 0.23 29.70 -13.70
N VAL A 599 -0.36 28.60 -13.22
CA VAL A 599 0.31 27.29 -13.03
C VAL A 599 -0.19 26.25 -14.05
N GLU A 600 -1.37 26.44 -14.62
CA GLU A 600 -2.02 25.49 -15.55
C GLU A 600 -1.58 25.62 -17.03
N ASP A 601 -0.66 26.55 -17.36
CA ASP A 601 -0.25 26.89 -18.74
C ASP A 601 1.11 26.28 -19.16
N VAL A 602 1.59 25.23 -18.46
CA VAL A 602 2.90 24.58 -18.72
C VAL A 602 2.82 23.05 -18.67
N LEU A 603 2.80 22.44 -19.87
CA LEU A 603 2.79 20.99 -20.19
C LEU A 603 1.43 20.32 -19.87
N ASP A 604 0.75 19.68 -20.82
CA ASP A 604 1.22 18.73 -21.85
C ASP A 604 0.42 18.91 -23.19
N PRO A 605 0.64 18.19 -24.33
CA PRO A 605 1.71 17.23 -24.68
C PRO A 605 2.25 17.34 -26.15
N SER A 606 3.14 16.41 -26.54
CA SER A 606 3.17 15.61 -27.81
C SER A 606 2.49 16.16 -29.10
N LYS A 607 3.06 16.14 -30.34
CA LYS A 607 4.28 15.54 -30.96
C LYS A 607 4.43 15.93 -32.46
N MET A 608 5.64 15.74 -33.04
CA MET A 608 5.94 15.49 -34.48
C MET A 608 5.68 16.65 -35.48
N SER A 609 6.34 16.78 -36.66
CA SER A 609 7.41 15.99 -37.32
C SER A 609 8.35 16.88 -38.17
N SER A 610 9.46 16.30 -38.67
CA SER A 610 10.24 16.55 -39.92
C SER A 610 10.11 17.89 -40.70
N SER A 611 11.17 18.42 -41.32
CA SER A 611 11.99 17.71 -42.33
C SER A 611 13.26 18.47 -42.79
N HIS A 612 14.25 17.69 -43.25
CA HIS A 612 15.13 17.81 -44.44
C HIS A 612 15.47 19.20 -45.08
N SER A 613 16.67 19.43 -45.63
CA SER A 613 17.94 18.66 -45.65
C SER A 613 19.11 19.46 -46.31
N ASP A 614 20.30 18.83 -46.34
CA ASP A 614 21.37 18.93 -47.35
C ASP A 614 22.21 20.22 -47.55
N VAL A 615 23.54 20.02 -47.49
CA VAL A 615 24.40 20.17 -48.69
C VAL A 615 25.35 18.96 -48.74
N GLN A 616 25.56 18.37 -49.92
CA GLN A 616 26.49 17.25 -50.15
C GLN A 616 27.39 17.51 -51.37
N ALA A 617 28.51 16.78 -51.43
CA ALA A 617 29.30 16.42 -52.61
C ALA A 617 30.13 17.49 -53.36
N SER A 618 31.45 17.22 -53.49
CA SER A 618 32.27 17.25 -54.73
C SER A 618 33.78 17.47 -54.43
N VAL A 619 34.78 16.92 -55.13
CA VAL A 619 34.94 15.66 -55.89
C VAL A 619 36.46 15.41 -56.13
N HIS A 620 36.86 14.31 -56.79
CA HIS A 620 38.22 13.85 -57.19
C HIS A 620 39.18 14.93 -57.79
N ILE A 621 40.50 14.76 -58.03
CA ILE A 621 41.43 13.60 -58.26
C ILE A 621 42.77 13.87 -57.49
N LEU A 622 44.01 13.35 -57.67
CA LEU A 622 44.83 12.49 -58.59
C LEU A 622 45.95 11.86 -57.68
N ALA A 623 46.52 10.64 -57.75
CA ALA A 623 47.19 9.79 -58.76
C ALA A 623 48.66 10.19 -59.16
N GLU A 624 49.50 9.16 -59.38
CA GLU A 624 50.93 9.16 -59.82
C GLU A 624 52.00 9.64 -58.79
N VAL A 625 53.16 8.99 -58.52
CA VAL A 625 54.22 8.28 -59.32
C VAL A 625 55.18 9.30 -60.01
N PRO A 626 56.54 9.15 -60.02
CA PRO A 626 57.37 7.93 -59.87
C PRO A 626 58.63 8.00 -58.95
N GLY A 627 59.31 6.85 -58.81
CA GLY A 627 60.78 6.70 -58.94
C GLY A 627 61.72 7.20 -57.82
N GLY A 628 62.86 6.56 -57.54
CA GLY A 628 63.40 5.31 -58.07
C GLY A 628 64.94 5.27 -58.04
N ALA A 629 65.55 4.46 -57.17
CA ALA A 629 67.01 4.31 -57.08
C ALA A 629 67.44 2.92 -56.54
N VAL A 630 67.84 2.05 -57.47
CA VAL A 630 68.59 0.79 -57.27
C VAL A 630 69.98 1.07 -57.86
N PRO A 631 71.13 0.80 -57.19
CA PRO A 631 71.60 -0.57 -56.89
C PRO A 631 72.33 -0.68 -55.50
N ALA A 632 72.96 -1.77 -55.07
CA ALA A 632 73.29 -3.04 -55.75
C ALA A 632 73.22 -4.27 -54.79
N ASP A 633 73.08 -5.45 -55.41
CA ASP A 633 73.34 -6.82 -54.94
C ASP A 633 73.71 -7.09 -53.46
N GLY A 634 72.82 -7.80 -52.76
CA GLY A 634 73.07 -8.29 -51.39
C GLY A 634 71.87 -8.95 -50.71
N THR A 635 71.31 -10.01 -51.33
CA THR A 635 70.21 -10.88 -50.83
C THR A 635 69.46 -10.37 -49.58
N PRO A 636 68.45 -9.49 -49.74
CA PRO A 636 67.92 -8.67 -48.63
C PRO A 636 67.32 -9.49 -47.49
N VAL A 637 66.72 -10.64 -47.79
CA VAL A 637 66.14 -11.56 -46.79
C VAL A 637 67.18 -12.05 -45.78
N GLY A 638 68.44 -12.27 -46.19
CA GLY A 638 69.51 -12.72 -45.29
C GLY A 638 69.89 -11.66 -44.25
N LEU A 639 70.05 -10.41 -44.69
CA LEU A 639 70.33 -9.28 -43.80
C LEU A 639 69.10 -8.89 -42.96
N ALA A 640 67.88 -9.01 -43.50
CA ALA A 640 66.65 -8.77 -42.74
C ALA A 640 66.47 -9.80 -41.62
N LEU A 641 66.62 -11.10 -41.89
CA LEU A 641 66.58 -12.15 -40.86
C LEU A 641 67.73 -12.02 -39.85
N GLY A 642 68.91 -11.56 -40.28
CA GLY A 642 70.03 -11.23 -39.39
C GLY A 642 69.70 -10.09 -38.42
N ARG A 643 69.16 -8.98 -38.94
CA ARG A 643 68.68 -7.84 -38.12
C ARG A 643 67.57 -8.27 -37.18
N LEU A 644 66.55 -8.96 -37.69
CA LEU A 644 65.43 -9.48 -36.89
C LEU A 644 65.95 -10.37 -35.74
N ARG A 645 66.82 -11.35 -36.03
CA ARG A 645 67.40 -12.23 -35.01
C ARG A 645 68.20 -11.46 -33.95
N ASN A 646 69.02 -10.50 -34.35
CA ASN A 646 69.79 -9.68 -33.41
C ASN A 646 68.87 -8.81 -32.54
N ARG A 647 67.78 -8.28 -33.11
CA ARG A 647 66.81 -7.44 -32.40
C ARG A 647 65.88 -8.24 -31.49
N THR A 648 65.52 -9.47 -31.88
CA THR A 648 64.86 -10.45 -30.98
C THR A 648 65.78 -10.87 -29.83
N HIS A 649 67.10 -10.98 -30.05
CA HIS A 649 68.05 -11.21 -28.96
C HIS A 649 68.17 -9.99 -28.03
N LEU A 650 68.17 -8.76 -28.57
CA LEU A 650 68.13 -7.53 -27.78
C LEU A 650 66.85 -7.43 -26.95
N LEU A 651 65.68 -7.68 -27.54
CA LEU A 651 64.40 -7.68 -26.85
C LEU A 651 64.37 -8.73 -25.72
N ASN A 652 64.86 -9.94 -25.97
CA ASN A 652 64.99 -10.98 -24.94
C ASN A 652 65.97 -10.58 -23.83
N PHE A 653 67.07 -9.88 -24.16
CA PHE A 653 68.00 -9.35 -23.16
C PHE A 653 67.36 -8.26 -22.30
N LEU A 654 66.64 -7.31 -22.89
CA LEU A 654 65.91 -6.27 -22.16
C LEU A 654 64.79 -6.86 -21.28
N VAL A 655 64.02 -7.82 -21.79
CA VAL A 655 62.99 -8.55 -21.02
C VAL A 655 63.61 -9.40 -19.92
N ALA A 656 64.76 -10.03 -20.14
CA ALA A 656 65.50 -10.75 -19.10
C ALA A 656 66.03 -9.79 -18.02
N ARG A 657 66.56 -8.61 -18.40
CA ARG A 657 67.03 -7.55 -17.49
C ARG A 657 65.88 -6.99 -16.64
N LEU A 658 64.73 -6.69 -17.24
CA LEU A 658 63.50 -6.30 -16.53
C LEU A 658 63.04 -7.38 -15.55
N ARG A 659 62.97 -8.65 -15.99
CA ARG A 659 62.63 -9.78 -15.11
C ARG A 659 63.64 -9.94 -13.97
N GLN A 660 64.93 -9.74 -14.21
CA GLN A 660 65.97 -9.85 -13.20
C GLN A 660 65.97 -8.67 -12.20
N LYS A 661 65.58 -7.45 -12.63
CA LYS A 661 65.27 -6.33 -11.74
C LYS A 661 64.04 -6.63 -10.87
N LEU A 662 62.96 -7.15 -11.46
CA LEU A 662 61.70 -7.49 -10.79
C LEU A 662 61.79 -8.67 -9.82
N LEU A 663 62.77 -9.57 -9.99
CA LEU A 663 62.92 -10.79 -9.18
C LEU A 663 63.94 -10.65 -8.03
N GLN A 664 64.58 -9.50 -7.86
CA GLN A 664 65.39 -9.20 -6.68
C GLN A 664 64.58 -8.41 -5.63
N LYS A 665 65.07 -8.43 -4.38
CA LYS A 665 64.38 -7.93 -3.17
C LYS A 665 64.00 -6.44 -3.29
N PRO A 666 62.97 -5.97 -2.56
CA PRO A 666 61.97 -5.04 -3.08
C PRO A 666 62.55 -3.72 -3.61
N LEU A 667 62.13 -3.38 -4.82
CA LEU A 667 62.48 -2.15 -5.53
C LEU A 667 61.98 -0.91 -4.76
N GLY A 668 62.83 0.11 -4.66
CA GLY A 668 62.47 1.40 -4.07
C GLY A 668 61.41 2.15 -4.90
N VAL A 669 60.67 3.05 -4.26
CA VAL A 669 59.55 3.76 -4.89
C VAL A 669 59.96 4.48 -6.18
N ASP A 670 61.14 5.09 -6.19
CA ASP A 670 61.65 5.87 -7.33
C ASP A 670 61.95 4.99 -8.57
N THR A 671 62.44 3.76 -8.37
CA THR A 671 62.68 2.82 -9.50
C THR A 671 61.38 2.28 -10.07
N VAL A 672 60.29 2.24 -9.29
CA VAL A 672 58.95 1.87 -9.78
C VAL A 672 58.28 3.02 -10.53
N GLN A 673 58.48 4.28 -10.11
CA GLN A 673 57.80 5.43 -10.70
C GLN A 673 58.50 6.03 -11.94
N HIS A 674 59.82 5.88 -12.08
CA HIS A 674 60.57 6.51 -13.19
C HIS A 674 61.37 5.53 -14.06
N GLU A 675 62.12 4.59 -13.48
CA GLU A 675 62.92 3.64 -14.29
C GLU A 675 62.05 2.58 -14.97
N LEU A 676 61.14 1.93 -14.23
CA LEU A 676 60.30 0.86 -14.78
C LEU A 676 59.46 1.31 -15.99
N PRO A 677 58.74 2.45 -15.97
CA PRO A 677 57.98 2.91 -17.12
C PRO A 677 58.86 3.21 -18.34
N HIS A 678 60.09 3.70 -18.13
CA HIS A 678 61.03 3.97 -19.21
C HIS A 678 61.59 2.69 -19.83
N GLU A 679 62.03 1.71 -19.03
CA GLU A 679 62.53 0.42 -19.55
C GLU A 679 61.42 -0.44 -20.17
N VAL A 680 60.19 -0.39 -19.62
CA VAL A 680 59.00 -1.01 -20.25
C VAL A 680 58.64 -0.31 -21.56
N GLY A 681 58.68 1.04 -21.60
CA GLY A 681 58.47 1.81 -22.81
C GLY A 681 59.50 1.51 -23.90
N GLN A 682 60.78 1.35 -23.54
CA GLN A 682 61.85 0.96 -24.45
C GLN A 682 61.61 -0.44 -25.04
N VAL A 683 61.18 -1.41 -24.23
CA VAL A 683 60.76 -2.74 -24.73
C VAL A 683 59.51 -2.66 -25.62
N HIS A 684 58.57 -1.74 -25.34
CA HIS A 684 57.38 -1.57 -26.16
C HIS A 684 57.71 -0.96 -27.55
N LEU A 685 58.62 0.01 -27.61
CA LEU A 685 59.12 0.59 -28.86
C LEU A 685 59.87 -0.46 -29.70
N GLU A 686 60.77 -1.22 -29.08
CA GLU A 686 61.49 -2.32 -29.74
C GLU A 686 60.54 -3.43 -30.22
N ALA A 687 59.44 -3.70 -29.50
CA ALA A 687 58.41 -4.66 -29.92
C ALA A 687 57.57 -4.14 -31.11
N LEU A 688 57.19 -2.87 -31.12
CA LEU A 688 56.48 -2.23 -32.24
C LEU A 688 57.37 -2.17 -33.50
N GLU A 689 58.66 -1.92 -33.34
CA GLU A 689 59.61 -1.86 -34.45
C GLU A 689 59.96 -3.26 -34.99
N LEU A 690 59.98 -4.29 -34.14
CA LEU A 690 59.97 -5.69 -34.56
C LEU A 690 58.67 -6.06 -35.31
N GLN A 691 57.50 -5.60 -34.85
CA GLN A 691 56.23 -5.84 -35.55
C GLN A 691 56.21 -5.22 -36.96
N LYS A 692 56.73 -3.99 -37.13
CA LYS A 692 56.95 -3.40 -38.46
C LYS A 692 57.88 -4.25 -39.33
N GLN A 693 59.03 -4.67 -38.81
CA GLN A 693 59.99 -5.48 -39.57
C GLN A 693 59.46 -6.90 -39.89
N VAL A 694 58.53 -7.44 -39.09
CA VAL A 694 57.80 -8.67 -39.42
C VAL A 694 56.78 -8.40 -40.54
N ALA A 695 55.97 -7.35 -40.46
CA ALA A 695 55.02 -6.99 -41.52
C ALA A 695 55.71 -6.72 -42.87
N GLU A 696 56.84 -6.00 -42.86
CA GLU A 696 57.71 -5.80 -44.03
C GLU A 696 58.20 -7.14 -44.61
N LEU A 697 58.65 -8.07 -43.76
CA LEU A 697 59.06 -9.41 -44.18
C LEU A 697 57.88 -10.25 -44.70
N GLU A 698 56.68 -10.09 -44.13
CA GLU A 698 55.46 -10.76 -44.56
C GLU A 698 54.98 -10.26 -45.94
N GLU A 699 55.16 -8.98 -46.29
CA GLU A 699 54.98 -8.50 -47.67
C GLU A 699 56.04 -9.05 -48.64
N HIS A 700 57.30 -9.15 -48.23
CA HIS A 700 58.37 -9.68 -49.08
C HIS A 700 58.20 -11.20 -49.34
N ILE A 701 57.85 -11.97 -48.32
CA ILE A 701 57.44 -13.39 -48.45
C ILE A 701 56.12 -13.47 -49.23
N GLY A 702 55.20 -12.54 -48.99
CA GLY A 702 53.93 -12.33 -49.68
C GLY A 702 54.08 -12.20 -51.20
N SER A 703 55.10 -11.46 -51.62
CA SER A 703 55.44 -11.26 -53.02
C SER A 703 56.11 -12.50 -53.63
N HIS A 704 57.00 -13.16 -52.89
CA HIS A 704 57.68 -14.37 -53.37
C HIS A 704 56.78 -15.59 -53.53
N TRP A 705 55.72 -15.78 -52.72
CA TRP A 705 54.80 -16.91 -52.93
C TRP A 705 53.95 -16.77 -54.20
N ARG A 706 53.59 -15.54 -54.59
CA ARG A 706 52.86 -15.27 -55.84
C ARG A 706 53.68 -15.55 -57.09
N LEU A 707 54.99 -15.24 -57.06
CA LEU A 707 55.91 -15.55 -58.16
C LEU A 707 56.18 -17.07 -58.29
N ARG A 708 56.33 -17.80 -57.16
CA ARG A 708 56.68 -19.23 -57.18
C ARG A 708 55.56 -20.16 -57.67
N ALA A 709 54.35 -19.64 -57.90
CA ALA A 709 53.22 -20.40 -58.42
C ALA A 709 53.24 -20.57 -59.95
N LEU A 710 54.00 -19.75 -60.69
CA LEU A 710 54.03 -19.78 -62.16
C LEU A 710 55.14 -20.69 -62.73
N ASP A 711 56.27 -20.82 -62.04
CA ASP A 711 57.47 -21.51 -62.57
C ASP A 711 57.48 -23.05 -62.45
N GLN A 712 56.43 -23.69 -61.92
CA GLN A 712 56.42 -25.15 -61.68
C GLN A 712 55.72 -25.99 -62.76
N VAL A 713 55.20 -25.37 -63.83
CA VAL A 713 54.49 -26.09 -64.92
C VAL A 713 55.37 -26.31 -66.15
N ALA A 714 56.54 -25.65 -66.25
CA ALA A 714 57.29 -25.49 -67.50
C ALA A 714 58.72 -26.10 -67.50
N LEU A 715 58.89 -27.39 -67.14
CA LEU A 715 60.11 -28.13 -67.53
C LEU A 715 59.93 -29.66 -67.63
N ALA A 716 59.04 -30.13 -68.51
CA ALA A 716 58.67 -31.56 -68.62
C ALA A 716 58.75 -32.18 -70.03
N ARG A 717 59.60 -31.65 -70.95
CA ARG A 717 60.14 -32.40 -72.12
C ARG A 717 61.08 -31.53 -72.97
N GLN A 718 62.36 -31.91 -73.04
CA GLN A 718 63.13 -31.99 -74.29
C GLN A 718 64.46 -32.70 -74.06
N VAL A 719 64.86 -33.52 -75.02
CA VAL A 719 66.22 -34.07 -75.15
C VAL A 719 66.75 -33.60 -76.50
N PRO A 720 67.95 -33.02 -76.53
CA PRO A 720 68.87 -33.22 -77.65
C PRO A 720 70.12 -33.98 -77.18
N ALA A 721 70.88 -34.52 -78.13
CA ALA A 721 72.04 -35.36 -77.87
C ALA A 721 73.37 -34.66 -78.18
N ASP A 722 74.44 -35.37 -77.78
CA ASP A 722 75.77 -35.40 -78.39
C ASP A 722 76.74 -34.20 -78.19
N GLN A 723 77.71 -34.43 -77.30
CA GLN A 723 79.13 -34.20 -77.58
C GLN A 723 80.05 -34.81 -76.50
N GLY A 724 81.03 -35.61 -76.93
CA GLY A 724 82.32 -35.73 -76.23
C GLY A 724 83.31 -34.66 -76.71
N PRO A 725 84.62 -34.72 -76.36
CA PRO A 725 85.34 -35.81 -75.70
C PRO A 725 86.35 -35.40 -74.58
N LYS A 726 87.04 -36.39 -73.99
CA LYS A 726 88.21 -36.29 -73.07
C LYS A 726 87.93 -35.65 -71.68
N GLY A 727 88.46 -36.13 -70.55
CA GLY A 727 89.12 -37.41 -70.26
C GLY A 727 90.47 -37.30 -69.54
N THR A 728 90.48 -37.38 -68.20
CA THR A 728 91.66 -37.71 -67.37
C THR A 728 91.29 -38.27 -65.99
N LYS A 729 91.82 -39.46 -65.69
CA LYS A 729 92.44 -39.92 -64.43
C LYS A 729 91.81 -39.64 -63.04
N ASP A 730 91.69 -40.75 -62.30
CA ASP A 730 92.15 -40.95 -60.92
C ASP A 730 91.62 -40.04 -59.78
N GLN A 731 90.55 -40.50 -59.11
CA GLN A 731 90.71 -40.95 -57.71
C GLN A 731 89.55 -41.84 -57.19
N LYS A 732 89.94 -42.89 -56.45
CA LYS A 732 89.12 -43.60 -55.44
C LYS A 732 89.05 -42.72 -54.16
N PRO A 733 88.04 -42.84 -53.27
CA PRO A 733 87.64 -44.12 -52.67
C PRO A 733 86.12 -44.36 -52.52
N GLN A 734 85.77 -45.50 -51.91
CA GLN A 734 84.41 -45.97 -51.62
C GLN A 734 83.70 -45.16 -50.51
N PRO A 735 82.35 -45.16 -50.46
CA PRO A 735 81.59 -44.26 -49.58
C PRO A 735 81.55 -44.70 -48.10
N PRO A 736 81.56 -43.75 -47.14
CA PRO A 736 81.43 -44.04 -45.72
C PRO A 736 79.96 -44.18 -45.27
N GLN A 737 79.64 -45.37 -44.76
CA GLN A 737 78.64 -45.71 -43.72
C GLN A 737 77.46 -44.75 -43.47
N VAL A 738 76.27 -45.18 -43.90
CA VAL A 738 74.96 -44.61 -43.50
C VAL A 738 74.74 -44.76 -41.99
N SER A 739 75.06 -43.71 -41.22
CA SER A 739 75.00 -43.72 -39.74
C SER A 739 74.36 -42.48 -39.11
N SER A 740 74.06 -41.44 -39.91
CA SER A 740 73.49 -40.17 -39.45
C SER A 740 72.02 -40.27 -39.05
N VAL A 741 71.18 -40.93 -39.86
CA VAL A 741 69.71 -40.98 -39.67
C VAL A 741 69.30 -41.65 -38.34
N PRO A 742 69.81 -42.83 -37.94
CA PRO A 742 69.47 -43.43 -36.66
C PRO A 742 69.93 -42.59 -35.47
N ARG A 743 71.04 -41.86 -35.62
CA ARG A 743 71.62 -41.00 -34.58
C ARG A 743 70.82 -39.70 -34.40
N LEU A 744 70.27 -39.16 -35.50
CA LEU A 744 69.28 -38.07 -35.47
C LEU A 744 67.95 -38.54 -34.85
N GLN A 745 67.42 -39.70 -35.25
CA GLN A 745 66.17 -40.22 -34.66
C GLN A 745 66.30 -40.53 -33.15
N ARG A 746 67.45 -41.01 -32.67
CA ARG A 746 67.72 -41.15 -31.23
C ARG A 746 67.69 -39.79 -30.53
N LYS A 747 68.45 -38.80 -31.03
CA LYS A 747 68.44 -37.43 -30.48
C LYS A 747 67.06 -36.77 -30.49
N LEU A 748 66.23 -37.03 -31.50
CA LEU A 748 64.84 -36.53 -31.56
C LEU A 748 63.94 -37.21 -30.52
N LYS A 749 64.10 -38.51 -30.28
CA LYS A 749 63.38 -39.24 -29.22
C LYS A 749 63.87 -38.88 -27.82
N GLU A 750 65.15 -38.59 -27.65
CA GLU A 750 65.74 -38.06 -26.42
C GLU A 750 65.23 -36.63 -26.14
N ALA A 751 65.24 -35.74 -27.12
CA ALA A 751 64.68 -34.40 -27.00
C ALA A 751 63.16 -34.42 -26.71
N ALA A 752 62.40 -35.32 -27.33
CA ALA A 752 60.97 -35.48 -27.04
C ALA A 752 60.71 -35.94 -25.59
N ARG A 753 61.56 -36.83 -25.04
CA ARG A 753 61.49 -37.26 -23.64
C ARG A 753 61.81 -36.12 -22.68
N GLU A 754 62.87 -35.34 -22.95
CA GLU A 754 63.19 -34.17 -22.13
C GLU A 754 62.13 -33.06 -22.25
N ILE A 755 61.48 -32.87 -23.40
CA ILE A 755 60.33 -31.95 -23.52
C ILE A 755 59.13 -32.41 -22.67
N ILE A 756 58.84 -33.71 -22.61
CA ILE A 756 57.79 -34.26 -21.73
C ILE A 756 58.18 -34.07 -20.25
N ARG A 757 59.43 -34.36 -19.90
CA ARG A 757 59.96 -34.16 -18.55
C ARG A 757 59.89 -32.70 -18.11
N LEU A 758 60.37 -31.77 -18.93
CA LEU A 758 60.35 -30.33 -18.65
C LEU A 758 58.92 -29.77 -18.59
N ARG A 759 57.94 -30.38 -19.27
CA ARG A 759 56.50 -30.07 -19.06
C ARG A 759 56.02 -30.50 -17.69
N LEU A 760 56.35 -31.73 -17.27
CA LEU A 760 55.99 -32.24 -15.94
C LEU A 760 56.67 -31.44 -14.81
N GLU A 761 57.94 -31.11 -14.96
CA GLU A 761 58.68 -30.25 -14.01
C GLU A 761 58.09 -28.82 -13.98
N LYS A 762 57.64 -28.26 -15.12
CA LYS A 762 56.91 -26.99 -15.17
C LYS A 762 55.55 -27.08 -14.46
N GLU A 763 54.80 -28.16 -14.63
CA GLU A 763 53.52 -28.37 -13.95
C GLU A 763 53.70 -28.51 -12.43
N GLN A 764 54.71 -29.26 -11.99
CA GLN A 764 55.10 -29.35 -10.57
C GLN A 764 55.52 -27.99 -9.99
N LEU A 765 56.25 -27.16 -10.75
CA LEU A 765 56.61 -25.80 -10.33
C LEU A 765 55.41 -24.84 -10.30
N LEU A 766 54.42 -25.03 -11.19
CA LEU A 766 53.16 -24.28 -11.15
C LEU A 766 52.29 -24.70 -9.95
N GLU A 767 52.23 -26.00 -9.64
CA GLU A 767 51.59 -26.51 -8.42
C GLU A 767 52.28 -25.99 -7.15
N ALA A 768 53.62 -26.08 -7.07
CA ALA A 768 54.37 -25.55 -5.93
C ALA A 768 54.17 -24.03 -5.79
N GLY A 769 54.18 -23.28 -6.89
CA GLY A 769 53.86 -21.85 -6.91
C GLY A 769 52.41 -21.55 -6.50
N ASN A 770 51.46 -22.44 -6.79
CA ASN A 770 50.07 -22.32 -6.33
C ASN A 770 49.92 -22.65 -4.84
N ARG A 771 50.63 -23.66 -4.32
CA ARG A 771 50.68 -23.98 -2.88
C ARG A 771 51.31 -22.84 -2.08
N LEU A 772 52.46 -22.33 -2.52
CA LEU A 772 53.11 -21.15 -1.93
C LEU A 772 52.22 -19.89 -2.00
N ARG A 773 51.43 -19.70 -3.08
CA ARG A 773 50.41 -18.63 -3.14
C ARG A 773 49.26 -18.85 -2.16
N ALA A 774 48.81 -20.08 -1.94
CA ALA A 774 47.77 -20.40 -0.96
C ALA A 774 48.26 -20.27 0.50
N GLU A 775 49.54 -20.56 0.74
CA GLU A 775 50.23 -20.36 2.03
C GLU A 775 50.46 -18.87 2.31
N LEU A 776 50.96 -18.09 1.34
CA LEU A 776 51.08 -16.63 1.45
C LEU A 776 49.71 -15.93 1.54
N GLY A 777 48.67 -16.52 0.94
CA GLY A 777 47.27 -16.11 1.11
C GLY A 777 46.69 -16.42 2.49
N ARG A 778 47.44 -17.12 3.36
CA ARG A 778 47.12 -17.37 4.77
C ARG A 778 48.19 -16.73 5.68
N GLY A 779 48.42 -15.44 5.48
CA GLY A 779 49.05 -14.60 6.51
C GLY A 779 48.26 -14.67 7.83
N PRO A 780 48.92 -14.57 8.99
CA PRO A 780 48.30 -14.85 10.28
C PRO A 780 47.32 -13.75 10.72
N ALA A 781 46.29 -14.19 11.45
CA ALA A 781 45.47 -13.40 12.37
C ALA A 781 45.55 -14.06 13.75
#